data_AF-A0A1R3J6H9-F1
#
_entry.id   AF-A0A1R3J6H9-F1
#
_cell.length_a   1.000
_cell.length_b   1.000
_cell.length_c   1.000
_cell.angle_alpha   90.00
_cell.angle_beta   90.00
_cell.angle_gamma   90.00
#
_symmetry.space_group_name_H-M   'P 1'
#
loop_
_entity.id
_entity.type
_entity.pdbx_description
1 polymer ?
#
loop_
_entity_poly.entity_id
_entity_poly.type
_entity_poly.pdbx_seq_one_letter_code
_entity_poly.pdbx_strand_id
1 'polypeptide(L)'
;MASSSPPSTAAAAAESIHRSLEELTSSSSPDSFDNPRRFTAFASRLRLLLNHHYFLKPDSLPPPLQTALKGIASDLSKAVETVSVYRKRSKIFVLIDCKSLSSSFQQHSSAIASWLALIESSLSNDFHDLRKKTSDLASDMKQSHFTVTENEERVHRTLQKEGEGRQTSKAVQSAIIMDLARCLGVDSDNYEELTTQVKLFKTDLTNSNSVSSRRVLVSLEKILDNWSIVPEMSSLNIDRDFEEEAHILPFKNFLCPLTKEVMKEPVVLESSQNYERSAIEYWIERCLEDGRDPTCPVTGQVLKSLELKPNIGLAGAIEEWVNRNVEIQVKGAVEQLSKESVEVEGIERVLDVVYKISEEHPSNRFRVRNAGVVALIVKLLRNSSKSIGTVLRGKALMALLSMAKDEESKKIMLQEGITRLAIHSLIGSSEKEKEYAVKLLLEFSSDEACCTRIASEKGALVLLSTMAGNLEHPALANLAEEVLTRLEKVEDSVEHLAAAGRFEPLLSRLREGPDDVKVEMASIIGRMTLINNSKEQIARQCARSLVELLSKSEGRTPSLQALNNLSGLGDNATILVDSAVLPALIAILLQEQGSLPEWKELAASTLANIVSNPGHWELAAIDKKGNLMLSESVVFSLLGLLLVASPQCQVCILRILYGMASSPQATESVATHIKNSPDGIKTILEFLEYPEVEHRIHVFKLTRVLTEKFGHDLAHELRISDKLPLLKEKLLDNQSTDSEKSDSACILANLPLSEDEVKTILEASFVSWTVMTLKKQQRIPNGRTSRPTSSMAEGLLGLLLHFTRSLDRETISMVKEYQIMTIFCEQLNFAAKPRVKQLAAFGLKNLSEAGRSLAAADPEPPPPQGFCASLVFMCGRTSKEPATCPIHNVQCENNSQLCLLKSNCIDPLVGLLHDDDTNVQIAAIEALSTLMLDTSNGYKRAVDELEKHDVIAAVIELFTEVRPGVLQERALWMIERALRVDGPAHRYSLNQSLFRALVEAFKHGNANAKRHAQDALTNLKQLSGVSGKASSHSRPRR
;
A
#
# COMPACT_ATOMS: atom_id res chain seq x y z
N MET A 1 107.72 -24.40 -33.61
CA MET A 1 106.52 -25.26 -33.55
C MET A 1 106.85 -26.47 -32.69
N ALA A 2 106.41 -26.45 -31.44
CA ALA A 2 106.44 -27.61 -30.54
C ALA A 2 105.00 -27.81 -30.06
N SER A 3 104.35 -28.84 -30.57
CA SER A 3 103.02 -29.26 -30.13
C SER A 3 103.13 -29.88 -28.75
N SER A 4 102.66 -29.19 -27.71
CA SER A 4 102.45 -29.79 -26.39
C SER A 4 101.36 -30.86 -26.50
N SER A 5 101.71 -32.10 -26.20
CA SER A 5 100.77 -33.21 -26.00
C SER A 5 99.68 -32.82 -24.99
N PRO A 6 98.43 -33.26 -25.16
CA PRO A 6 97.39 -33.01 -24.16
C PRO A 6 97.83 -33.55 -22.79
N PRO A 7 97.55 -32.83 -21.69
CA PRO A 7 97.96 -33.25 -20.36
C PRO A 7 97.35 -34.62 -20.04
N SER A 8 98.12 -35.45 -19.31
CA SER A 8 97.58 -36.69 -18.78
C SER A 8 96.37 -36.39 -17.88
N THR A 9 95.44 -37.35 -17.78
CA THR A 9 94.26 -37.22 -16.92
C THR A 9 94.58 -37.01 -15.43
N ALA A 10 95.79 -37.34 -14.95
CA ALA A 10 96.23 -37.09 -13.58
C ALA A 10 96.77 -35.67 -13.37
N ALA A 11 97.47 -35.12 -14.37
CA ALA A 11 97.94 -33.72 -14.37
C ALA A 11 96.77 -32.74 -14.37
N ALA A 12 95.73 -33.00 -15.17
CA ALA A 12 94.51 -32.19 -15.18
C ALA A 12 93.76 -32.21 -13.83
N ALA A 13 93.75 -33.35 -13.13
CA ALA A 13 93.14 -33.47 -11.80
C ALA A 13 93.90 -32.66 -10.74
N ALA A 14 95.24 -32.68 -10.75
CA ALA A 14 96.06 -31.91 -9.83
C ALA A 14 95.88 -30.38 -10.02
N GLU A 15 95.79 -29.92 -11.28
CA GLU A 15 95.52 -28.52 -11.59
C GLU A 15 94.11 -28.10 -11.13
N SER A 16 93.11 -28.97 -11.33
CA SER A 16 91.74 -28.75 -10.84
C SER A 16 91.70 -28.64 -9.31
N ILE A 17 92.43 -29.48 -8.59
CA ILE A 17 92.51 -29.42 -7.12
C ILE A 17 93.10 -28.08 -6.68
N HIS A 18 94.21 -27.64 -7.29
CA HIS A 18 94.85 -26.38 -6.89
C HIS A 18 93.89 -25.20 -7.08
N ARG A 19 93.18 -25.14 -8.21
CA ARG A 19 92.18 -24.12 -8.51
C ARG A 19 91.03 -24.12 -7.49
N SER A 20 90.46 -25.29 -7.20
CA SER A 20 89.37 -25.43 -6.23
C SER A 20 89.80 -25.07 -4.80
N LEU A 21 91.01 -25.44 -4.39
CA LEU A 21 91.55 -25.08 -3.07
C LEU A 21 91.84 -23.58 -2.95
N GLU A 22 92.33 -22.95 -4.02
CA GLU A 22 92.55 -21.51 -4.07
C GLU A 22 91.22 -20.74 -3.98
N GLU A 23 90.18 -21.18 -4.68
CA GLU A 23 88.84 -20.58 -4.58
C GLU A 23 88.21 -20.75 -3.18
N LEU A 24 88.38 -21.92 -2.55
CA LEU A 24 87.89 -22.16 -1.19
C LEU A 24 88.61 -21.32 -0.14
N THR A 25 89.91 -21.06 -0.31
CA THR A 25 90.77 -20.39 0.69
C THR A 25 90.98 -18.89 0.48
N SER A 26 90.56 -18.33 -0.66
CA SER A 26 90.84 -16.93 -1.06
C SER A 26 89.90 -15.86 -0.48
N SER A 27 88.81 -16.20 0.20
CA SER A 27 87.85 -15.21 0.70
C SER A 27 87.91 -14.98 2.22
N SER A 28 88.07 -13.72 2.62
CA SER A 28 88.07 -13.26 4.02
C SER A 28 86.73 -12.63 4.46
N SER A 29 85.60 -13.00 3.86
CA SER A 29 84.30 -12.54 4.37
C SER A 29 83.95 -13.29 5.66
N PRO A 30 83.45 -12.63 6.71
CA PRO A 30 82.90 -13.32 7.86
C PRO A 30 81.63 -14.05 7.44
N ASP A 31 81.73 -15.32 7.04
CA ASP A 31 80.56 -16.12 6.63
C ASP A 31 79.55 -16.17 7.79
N SER A 32 78.29 -15.75 7.62
CA SER A 32 77.30 -15.77 8.71
C SER A 32 76.94 -17.18 9.20
N PHE A 33 77.36 -18.21 8.48
CA PHE A 33 77.06 -19.62 8.72
C PHE A 33 78.32 -20.41 9.07
N ASP A 34 78.22 -21.35 10.01
CA ASP A 34 79.37 -22.11 10.55
C ASP A 34 79.86 -23.22 9.61
N ASN A 35 78.95 -23.88 8.89
CA ASN A 35 79.28 -25.00 7.98
C ASN A 35 80.32 -24.68 6.89
N PRO A 36 80.20 -23.59 6.09
CA PRO A 36 81.23 -23.26 5.10
C PRO A 36 82.59 -22.92 5.74
N ARG A 37 82.61 -22.29 6.93
CA ARG A 37 83.85 -22.01 7.68
C ARG A 37 84.57 -23.29 8.11
N ARG A 38 83.82 -24.28 8.61
CA ARG A 38 84.38 -25.60 8.98
C ARG A 38 84.97 -26.32 7.77
N PHE A 39 84.26 -26.33 6.64
CA PHE A 39 84.72 -27.02 5.43
C PHE A 39 85.97 -26.35 4.83
N THR A 40 86.00 -25.02 4.79
CA THR A 40 87.17 -24.26 4.28
C THR A 40 88.42 -24.43 5.15
N ALA A 41 88.27 -24.68 6.46
CA ALA A 41 89.37 -25.07 7.32
C ALA A 41 90.00 -26.43 6.90
N PHE A 42 89.17 -27.41 6.53
CA PHE A 42 89.68 -28.68 5.97
C PHE A 42 90.35 -28.50 4.61
N ALA A 43 89.79 -27.68 3.72
CA ALA A 43 90.40 -27.36 2.44
C ALA A 43 91.79 -26.71 2.61
N SER A 44 91.95 -25.82 3.60
CA SER A 44 93.24 -25.20 3.92
C SER A 44 94.29 -26.24 4.34
N ARG A 45 93.90 -27.23 5.15
CA ARG A 45 94.77 -28.34 5.56
C ARG A 45 95.10 -29.27 4.38
N LEU A 46 94.13 -29.55 3.52
CA LEU A 46 94.30 -30.35 2.31
C LEU A 46 95.29 -29.68 1.33
N ARG A 47 95.27 -28.35 1.21
CA ARG A 47 96.22 -27.57 0.41
C ARG A 47 97.66 -27.75 0.88
N LEU A 48 97.89 -27.73 2.19
CA LEU A 48 99.22 -27.95 2.76
C LEU A 48 99.72 -29.38 2.48
N LEU A 49 98.84 -30.39 2.49
CA LEU A 49 99.19 -31.78 2.19
C LEU A 49 99.55 -31.99 0.72
N LEU A 50 98.71 -31.51 -0.20
CA LEU A 50 98.86 -31.78 -1.64
C LEU A 50 99.92 -30.90 -2.33
N ASN A 51 100.39 -29.84 -1.67
CA ASN A 51 101.56 -29.05 -2.10
C ASN A 51 102.90 -29.74 -1.77
N HIS A 52 102.90 -30.91 -1.13
CA HIS A 52 104.11 -31.67 -0.89
C HIS A 52 104.77 -32.11 -2.21
N HIS A 53 106.11 -32.00 -2.32
CA HIS A 53 106.88 -32.27 -3.55
C HIS A 53 106.55 -33.62 -4.22
N TYR A 54 106.14 -34.62 -3.43
CA TYR A 54 105.72 -35.94 -3.88
C TYR A 54 104.51 -35.91 -4.84
N PHE A 55 103.55 -35.01 -4.62
CA PHE A 55 102.32 -34.91 -5.44
C PHE A 55 102.47 -33.94 -6.63
N LEU A 56 103.57 -33.20 -6.73
CA LEU A 56 103.82 -32.23 -7.81
C LEU A 56 104.18 -32.87 -9.17
N LYS A 57 104.38 -34.20 -9.22
CA LYS A 57 104.61 -34.98 -10.45
C LYS A 57 103.55 -36.08 -10.61
N PRO A 58 102.28 -35.72 -10.89
CA PRO A 58 101.15 -36.64 -10.84
C PRO A 58 101.26 -37.83 -11.80
N ASP A 59 101.94 -37.67 -12.93
CA ASP A 59 102.14 -38.72 -13.95
C ASP A 59 103.10 -39.83 -13.50
N SER A 60 103.91 -39.56 -12.47
CA SER A 60 104.87 -40.52 -11.90
C SER A 60 104.31 -41.28 -10.68
N LEU A 61 103.08 -40.97 -10.26
CA LEU A 61 102.45 -41.61 -9.10
C LEU A 61 101.86 -42.99 -9.45
N PRO A 62 101.85 -43.94 -8.50
CA PRO A 62 101.10 -45.20 -8.60
C PRO A 62 99.62 -45.01 -9.01
N PRO A 63 99.02 -45.95 -9.78
CA PRO A 63 97.62 -45.86 -10.21
C PRO A 63 96.58 -45.62 -9.08
N PRO A 64 96.71 -46.20 -7.87
CA PRO A 64 95.81 -45.89 -6.75
C PRO A 64 95.85 -44.42 -6.32
N LEU A 65 97.03 -43.79 -6.32
CA LEU A 65 97.21 -42.38 -5.98
C LEU A 65 96.67 -41.45 -7.08
N GLN A 66 96.86 -41.80 -8.34
CA GLN A 66 96.24 -41.08 -9.46
C GLN A 66 94.71 -41.14 -9.39
N THR A 67 94.15 -42.28 -8.97
CA THR A 67 92.71 -42.47 -8.78
C THR A 67 92.19 -41.62 -7.61
N ALA A 68 92.89 -41.63 -6.47
CA ALA A 68 92.55 -40.80 -5.32
C ALA A 68 92.57 -39.30 -5.65
N LEU A 69 93.57 -38.82 -6.40
CA LEU A 69 93.63 -37.42 -6.84
C LEU A 69 92.46 -37.05 -7.77
N LYS A 70 92.05 -37.94 -8.68
CA LYS A 70 90.85 -37.71 -9.52
C LYS A 70 89.58 -37.63 -8.68
N GLY A 71 89.44 -38.52 -7.68
CA GLY A 71 88.33 -38.50 -6.74
C GLY A 71 88.27 -37.20 -5.93
N ILE A 72 89.39 -36.79 -5.34
CA ILE A 72 89.51 -35.52 -4.60
C ILE A 72 89.18 -34.34 -5.51
N ALA A 73 89.68 -34.30 -6.74
CA ALA A 73 89.38 -33.23 -7.69
C ALA A 73 87.86 -33.11 -7.95
N SER A 74 87.19 -34.24 -8.15
CA SER A 74 85.74 -34.25 -8.39
C SER A 74 84.93 -33.80 -7.18
N ASP A 75 85.23 -34.30 -5.98
CA ASP A 75 84.46 -33.97 -4.78
C ASP A 75 84.75 -32.54 -4.29
N LEU A 76 85.99 -32.07 -4.48
CA LEU A 76 86.36 -30.70 -4.14
C LEU A 76 85.70 -29.68 -5.07
N SER A 77 85.57 -29.97 -6.37
CA SER A 77 84.83 -29.13 -7.31
C SER A 77 83.37 -28.97 -6.90
N LYS A 78 82.70 -30.07 -6.50
CA LYS A 78 81.31 -30.03 -5.99
C LYS A 78 81.20 -29.29 -4.65
N ALA A 79 82.22 -29.42 -3.80
CA ALA A 79 82.27 -28.65 -2.55
C ALA A 79 82.46 -27.14 -2.79
N VAL A 80 83.23 -26.74 -3.82
CA VAL A 80 83.32 -25.33 -4.24
C VAL A 80 81.94 -24.81 -4.66
N GLU A 81 81.20 -25.57 -5.45
CA GLU A 81 79.82 -25.22 -5.82
C GLU A 81 78.95 -25.04 -4.56
N THR A 82 79.04 -25.95 -3.58
CA THR A 82 78.31 -25.86 -2.31
C THR A 82 78.69 -24.61 -1.49
N VAL A 83 79.97 -24.29 -1.34
CA VAL A 83 80.43 -23.06 -0.67
C VAL A 83 80.00 -21.80 -1.43
N SER A 84 79.98 -21.86 -2.76
CA SER A 84 79.59 -20.72 -3.59
C SER A 84 78.13 -20.30 -3.35
N VAL A 85 77.25 -21.24 -2.96
CA VAL A 85 75.87 -20.93 -2.57
C VAL A 85 75.84 -20.02 -1.35
N TYR A 86 76.62 -20.31 -0.31
CA TYR A 86 76.70 -19.48 0.89
C TYR A 86 77.29 -18.09 0.63
N ARG A 87 78.18 -17.95 -0.37
CA ARG A 87 78.86 -16.67 -0.69
C ARG A 87 78.09 -15.79 -1.66
N LYS A 88 77.40 -16.38 -2.64
CA LYS A 88 76.81 -15.66 -3.79
C LYS A 88 75.28 -15.53 -3.71
N ARG A 89 74.59 -16.39 -2.94
CA ARG A 89 73.13 -16.36 -2.80
C ARG A 89 72.70 -15.58 -1.56
N SER A 90 71.43 -15.16 -1.53
CA SER A 90 70.77 -14.55 -0.39
C SER A 90 70.74 -15.49 0.82
N LYS A 91 70.75 -14.91 2.01
CA LYS A 91 70.65 -15.67 3.26
C LYS A 91 69.35 -16.48 3.35
N ILE A 92 68.25 -15.97 2.77
CA ILE A 92 66.96 -16.67 2.72
C ILE A 92 67.06 -17.94 1.85
N PHE A 93 67.75 -17.87 0.71
CA PHE A 93 68.03 -19.04 -0.12
C PHE A 93 68.79 -20.11 0.68
N VAL A 94 69.84 -19.70 1.41
CA VAL A 94 70.62 -20.59 2.26
C VAL A 94 69.77 -21.24 3.36
N LEU A 95 68.85 -20.50 3.98
CA LEU A 95 67.94 -21.03 5.01
C LEU A 95 66.92 -22.04 4.46
N ILE A 96 66.42 -21.83 3.23
CA ILE A 96 65.51 -22.78 2.59
C ILE A 96 66.24 -24.09 2.27
N ASP A 97 67.50 -24.02 1.84
CA ASP A 97 68.28 -25.19 1.43
C ASP A 97 69.26 -25.70 2.51
N CYS A 98 69.15 -25.22 3.77
CA CYS A 98 70.14 -25.43 4.82
C CYS A 98 70.42 -26.92 5.10
N LYS A 99 69.38 -27.77 5.13
CA LYS A 99 69.50 -29.23 5.33
C LYS A 99 70.21 -29.92 4.16
N SER A 100 69.90 -29.52 2.94
CA SER A 100 70.51 -30.05 1.71
C SER A 100 71.99 -29.68 1.66
N LEU A 101 72.31 -28.41 1.90
CA LEU A 101 73.67 -27.88 1.90
C LEU A 101 74.55 -28.51 2.99
N SER A 102 74.02 -28.66 4.20
CA SER A 102 74.68 -29.38 5.32
C SER A 102 74.96 -30.84 4.95
N SER A 103 73.99 -31.54 4.34
CA SER A 103 74.16 -32.93 3.88
C SER A 103 75.22 -33.04 2.77
N SER A 104 75.25 -32.07 1.85
CA SER A 104 76.24 -32.00 0.77
C SER A 104 77.66 -31.83 1.33
N PHE A 105 77.85 -30.94 2.32
CA PHE A 105 79.14 -30.82 3.01
C PHE A 105 79.56 -32.11 3.72
N GLN A 106 78.62 -32.77 4.41
CA GLN A 106 78.89 -34.05 5.07
C GLN A 106 79.33 -35.11 4.05
N GLN A 107 78.64 -35.20 2.91
CA GLN A 107 78.95 -36.15 1.84
C GLN A 107 80.33 -35.88 1.23
N HIS A 108 80.63 -34.63 0.84
CA HIS A 108 81.92 -34.28 0.23
C HIS A 108 83.08 -34.42 1.21
N SER A 109 82.88 -34.06 2.47
CA SER A 109 83.90 -34.23 3.52
C SER A 109 84.23 -35.72 3.72
N SER A 110 83.21 -36.58 3.79
CA SER A 110 83.37 -38.03 3.94
C SER A 110 84.00 -38.70 2.70
N ALA A 111 83.63 -38.23 1.49
CA ALA A 111 84.20 -38.73 0.24
C ALA A 111 85.69 -38.37 0.13
N ILE A 112 86.06 -37.11 0.39
CA ILE A 112 87.48 -36.67 0.41
C ILE A 112 88.27 -37.43 1.48
N ALA A 113 87.71 -37.67 2.66
CA ALA A 113 88.33 -38.50 3.68
C ALA A 113 88.62 -39.93 3.19
N SER A 114 87.70 -40.53 2.44
CA SER A 114 87.87 -41.87 1.87
C SER A 114 88.98 -41.90 0.82
N TRP A 115 89.09 -40.85 0.00
CA TRP A 115 90.20 -40.71 -0.93
C TRP A 115 91.54 -40.48 -0.22
N LEU A 116 91.57 -39.72 0.88
CA LEU A 116 92.78 -39.54 1.69
C LEU A 116 93.22 -40.85 2.35
N ALA A 117 92.31 -41.71 2.79
CA ALA A 117 92.64 -43.05 3.29
C ALA A 117 93.24 -43.96 2.19
N LEU A 118 92.78 -43.80 0.93
CA LEU A 118 93.40 -44.47 -0.22
C LEU A 118 94.82 -43.94 -0.49
N ILE A 119 95.06 -42.64 -0.28
CA ILE A 119 96.40 -42.06 -0.34
C ILE A 119 97.29 -42.64 0.77
N GLU A 120 96.81 -42.64 2.01
CA GLU A 120 97.52 -43.16 3.19
C GLU A 120 98.00 -44.60 2.98
N SER A 121 97.10 -45.49 2.56
CA SER A 121 97.38 -46.91 2.32
C SER A 121 98.31 -47.19 1.14
N SER A 122 98.42 -46.24 0.20
CA SER A 122 99.25 -46.37 -1.01
C SER A 122 100.62 -45.67 -0.92
N LEU A 123 100.88 -44.90 0.14
CA LEU A 123 102.19 -44.28 0.40
C LEU A 123 103.20 -45.35 0.86
N SER A 124 104.49 -45.23 0.49
CA SER A 124 105.55 -46.10 1.03
C SER A 124 105.90 -45.73 2.48
N ASN A 125 106.58 -46.63 3.20
CA ASN A 125 106.97 -46.39 4.60
C ASN A 125 107.95 -45.22 4.78
N ASP A 126 108.58 -44.75 3.72
CA ASP A 126 109.54 -43.62 3.74
C ASP A 126 108.87 -42.27 4.01
N PHE A 127 107.53 -42.19 3.87
CA PHE A 127 106.74 -40.96 4.03
C PHE A 127 105.91 -40.95 5.33
N HIS A 128 106.49 -41.36 6.46
CA HIS A 128 105.76 -41.48 7.75
C HIS A 128 105.02 -40.20 8.18
N ASP A 129 105.66 -39.02 8.10
CA ASP A 129 105.03 -37.74 8.48
C ASP A 129 103.85 -37.37 7.56
N LEU A 130 104.01 -37.57 6.25
CA LEU A 130 102.96 -37.32 5.27
C LEU A 130 101.80 -38.31 5.44
N ARG A 131 102.09 -39.59 5.70
CA ARG A 131 101.09 -40.62 5.98
C ARG A 131 100.30 -40.27 7.25
N LYS A 132 100.97 -39.85 8.33
CA LYS A 132 100.31 -39.41 9.57
C LYS A 132 99.41 -38.20 9.36
N LYS A 133 99.91 -37.13 8.72
CA LYS A 133 99.09 -35.93 8.44
C LYS A 133 97.91 -36.22 7.50
N THR A 134 98.06 -37.18 6.58
CA THR A 134 96.98 -37.65 5.70
C THR A 134 95.93 -38.43 6.49
N SER A 135 96.34 -39.34 7.38
CA SER A 135 95.45 -40.08 8.30
C SER A 135 94.69 -39.13 9.23
N ASP A 136 95.38 -38.17 9.85
CA ASP A 136 94.77 -37.21 10.77
C ASP A 136 93.71 -36.36 10.06
N LEU A 137 94.01 -35.84 8.86
CA LEU A 137 93.01 -35.10 8.08
C LEU A 137 91.85 -35.98 7.62
N ALA A 138 92.11 -37.22 7.18
CA ALA A 138 91.08 -38.16 6.78
C ALA A 138 90.13 -38.46 7.95
N SER A 139 90.66 -38.70 9.15
CA SER A 139 89.87 -38.93 10.36
C SER A 139 89.02 -37.71 10.72
N ASP A 140 89.63 -36.52 10.75
CA ASP A 140 88.94 -35.28 11.10
C ASP A 140 87.81 -34.93 10.11
N MET A 141 88.06 -35.09 8.81
CA MET A 141 87.04 -34.88 7.78
C MET A 141 85.91 -35.93 7.88
N LYS A 142 86.24 -37.19 8.18
CA LYS A 142 85.24 -38.26 8.33
C LYS A 142 84.37 -38.09 9.58
N GLN A 143 84.95 -37.61 10.68
CA GLN A 143 84.26 -37.37 11.95
C GLN A 143 83.61 -35.98 12.04
N SER A 144 83.83 -35.11 11.05
CA SER A 144 83.22 -33.78 11.03
C SER A 144 81.70 -33.86 11.01
N HIS A 145 81.06 -32.97 11.77
CA HIS A 145 79.60 -32.81 11.79
C HIS A 145 79.25 -31.43 11.25
N PHE A 146 78.56 -31.41 10.11
CA PHE A 146 77.93 -30.21 9.58
C PHE A 146 76.46 -30.21 10.02
N THR A 147 76.11 -29.37 10.98
CA THR A 147 74.76 -29.33 11.57
C THR A 147 74.03 -28.05 11.19
N VAL A 148 72.71 -28.14 11.04
CA VAL A 148 71.82 -26.97 10.97
C VAL A 148 71.49 -26.59 12.41
N THR A 149 71.57 -25.30 12.75
CA THR A 149 71.21 -24.85 14.12
C THR A 149 69.70 -24.97 14.36
N GLU A 150 69.26 -25.05 15.61
CA GLU A 150 67.83 -25.12 15.95
C GLU A 150 67.04 -23.92 15.38
N ASN A 151 67.63 -22.72 15.39
CA ASN A 151 67.02 -21.52 14.82
C ASN A 151 66.90 -21.59 13.29
N GLU A 152 67.96 -22.05 12.61
CA GLU A 152 67.94 -22.26 11.14
C GLU A 152 66.91 -23.32 10.76
N GLU A 153 66.80 -24.41 11.52
CA GLU A 153 65.82 -25.46 11.27
C GLU A 153 64.39 -24.95 11.53
N ARG A 154 64.18 -24.15 12.58
CA ARG A 154 62.88 -23.54 12.88
C ARG A 154 62.41 -22.67 11.71
N VAL A 155 63.25 -21.73 11.25
CA VAL A 155 62.91 -20.84 10.14
C VAL A 155 62.76 -21.61 8.84
N HIS A 156 63.60 -22.62 8.58
CA HIS A 156 63.43 -23.53 7.45
C HIS A 156 62.04 -24.18 7.43
N ARG A 157 61.57 -24.71 8.58
CA ARG A 157 60.21 -25.28 8.69
C ARG A 157 59.11 -24.23 8.52
N THR A 158 59.28 -23.03 9.10
CA THR A 158 58.34 -21.89 8.90
C THR A 158 58.18 -21.59 7.42
N LEU A 159 59.29 -21.36 6.71
CA LEU A 159 59.29 -20.98 5.31
C LEU A 159 58.72 -22.09 4.43
N GLN A 160 59.06 -23.36 4.70
CA GLN A 160 58.50 -24.49 3.96
C GLN A 160 56.97 -24.56 4.08
N LYS A 161 56.43 -24.35 5.30
CA LYS A 161 54.98 -24.37 5.56
C LYS A 161 54.26 -23.17 4.94
N GLU A 162 54.86 -21.99 4.95
CA GLU A 162 54.30 -20.83 4.24
C GLU A 162 54.26 -21.04 2.72
N GLY A 163 55.24 -21.76 2.16
CA GLY A 163 55.23 -22.17 0.76
C GLY A 163 54.11 -23.17 0.37
N GLU A 164 53.40 -23.76 1.33
CA GLU A 164 52.23 -24.63 1.07
C GLU A 164 50.95 -23.82 0.75
N GLY A 165 50.96 -22.48 0.95
CA GLY A 165 49.87 -21.58 0.53
C GLY A 165 48.69 -21.49 1.49
N ARG A 166 48.93 -21.67 2.80
CA ARG A 166 47.88 -21.53 3.84
C ARG A 166 47.53 -20.06 4.08
N GLN A 167 46.29 -19.80 4.45
CA GLN A 167 45.86 -18.47 4.86
C GLN A 167 46.39 -18.18 6.26
N THR A 168 47.14 -17.08 6.42
CA THR A 168 47.73 -16.65 7.69
C THR A 168 47.11 -15.34 8.16
N SER A 169 46.88 -15.21 9.47
CA SER A 169 46.44 -13.95 10.08
C SER A 169 47.59 -12.93 10.14
N LYS A 170 47.27 -11.64 10.25
CA LYS A 170 48.27 -10.56 10.42
C LYS A 170 49.21 -10.83 11.60
N ALA A 171 48.69 -11.39 12.69
CA ALA A 171 49.48 -11.76 13.86
C ALA A 171 50.53 -12.84 13.52
N VAL A 172 50.15 -13.88 12.78
CA VAL A 172 51.07 -14.94 12.33
C VAL A 172 52.10 -14.39 11.34
N GLN A 173 51.66 -13.54 10.41
CA GLN A 173 52.56 -12.87 9.46
C GLN A 173 53.63 -12.03 10.18
N SER A 174 53.23 -11.22 11.18
CA SER A 174 54.16 -10.48 12.04
C SER A 174 55.14 -11.39 12.76
N ALA A 175 54.67 -12.51 13.32
CA ALA A 175 55.53 -13.45 14.03
C ALA A 175 56.53 -14.17 13.09
N ILE A 176 56.12 -14.51 11.86
CA ILE A 176 57.01 -15.08 10.83
C ILE A 176 58.13 -14.10 10.48
N ILE A 177 57.80 -12.82 10.29
CA ILE A 177 58.80 -11.78 10.02
C ILE A 177 59.76 -11.62 11.19
N MET A 178 59.26 -11.58 12.43
CA MET A 178 60.12 -11.51 13.62
C MET A 178 61.06 -12.72 13.72
N ASP A 179 60.57 -13.92 13.40
CA ASP A 179 61.39 -15.14 13.41
C ASP A 179 62.47 -15.14 12.31
N LEU A 180 62.10 -14.69 11.11
CA LEU A 180 63.03 -14.52 9.99
C LEU A 180 64.10 -13.47 10.29
N ALA A 181 63.70 -12.29 10.78
CA ALA A 181 64.61 -11.19 11.13
C ALA A 181 65.66 -11.63 12.16
N ARG A 182 65.21 -12.31 13.23
CA ARG A 182 66.08 -12.87 14.26
C ARG A 182 67.10 -13.85 13.68
N CYS A 183 66.68 -14.75 12.80
CA CYS A 183 67.58 -15.73 12.19
C CYS A 183 68.58 -15.09 11.21
N LEU A 184 68.21 -13.99 10.55
CA LEU A 184 69.08 -13.24 9.65
C LEU A 184 70.06 -12.30 10.38
N GLY A 185 69.84 -12.07 11.68
CA GLY A 185 70.58 -11.10 12.49
C GLY A 185 70.16 -9.66 12.21
N VAL A 186 68.93 -9.45 11.74
CA VAL A 186 68.34 -8.14 11.42
C VAL A 186 67.40 -7.74 12.55
N ASP A 187 67.39 -6.45 12.91
CA ASP A 187 66.40 -5.92 13.86
C ASP A 187 64.99 -6.10 13.27
N SER A 188 64.04 -6.61 14.07
CA SER A 188 62.68 -6.82 13.62
C SER A 188 62.02 -5.54 13.10
N ASP A 189 62.43 -4.36 13.59
CA ASP A 189 61.85 -3.08 13.16
C ASP A 189 62.53 -2.51 11.88
N ASN A 190 63.60 -3.15 11.37
CA ASN A 190 64.31 -2.70 10.16
C ASN A 190 63.73 -3.33 8.88
N TYR A 191 62.59 -2.78 8.46
CA TYR A 191 61.86 -3.20 7.25
C TYR A 191 62.71 -3.11 5.96
N GLU A 192 63.56 -2.09 5.84
CA GLU A 192 64.37 -1.85 4.63
C GLU A 192 65.37 -2.98 4.38
N GLU A 193 66.05 -3.45 5.43
CA GLU A 193 67.02 -4.54 5.34
C GLU A 193 66.32 -5.87 5.01
N LEU A 194 65.17 -6.17 5.64
CA LEU A 194 64.37 -7.37 5.34
C LEU A 194 63.86 -7.39 3.90
N THR A 195 63.38 -6.25 3.41
CA THR A 195 62.94 -6.07 2.02
C THR A 195 64.11 -6.29 1.06
N THR A 196 65.30 -5.81 1.42
CA THR A 196 66.52 -6.02 0.64
C THR A 196 66.86 -7.51 0.55
N GLN A 197 66.77 -8.27 1.65
CA GLN A 197 67.01 -9.71 1.64
C GLN A 197 65.99 -10.48 0.77
N VAL A 198 64.71 -10.10 0.77
CA VAL A 198 63.70 -10.73 -0.10
C VAL A 198 63.89 -10.36 -1.57
N LYS A 199 64.32 -9.14 -1.88
CA LYS A 199 64.72 -8.74 -3.25
C LYS A 199 65.91 -9.55 -3.75
N LEU A 200 66.92 -9.78 -2.90
CA LEU A 200 68.06 -10.65 -3.23
C LEU A 200 67.62 -12.12 -3.43
N PHE A 201 66.66 -12.60 -2.65
CA PHE A 201 66.08 -13.92 -2.85
C PHE A 201 65.31 -14.04 -4.17
N LYS A 202 64.60 -12.98 -4.56
CA LYS A 202 63.93 -12.90 -5.87
C LYS A 202 64.93 -12.97 -7.02
N THR A 203 66.04 -12.24 -6.94
CA THR A 203 67.09 -12.28 -7.98
C THR A 203 67.72 -13.68 -8.07
N ASP A 204 67.94 -14.36 -6.95
CA ASP A 204 68.46 -15.74 -6.94
C ASP A 204 67.57 -16.74 -7.70
N LEU A 205 66.25 -16.55 -7.64
CA LEU A 205 65.26 -17.45 -8.20
C LEU A 205 64.93 -17.21 -9.68
N THR A 206 65.42 -16.11 -10.29
CA THR A 206 65.19 -15.79 -11.70
C THR A 206 65.59 -16.91 -12.67
N ASN A 207 66.63 -17.67 -12.32
CA ASN A 207 67.15 -18.79 -13.10
C ASN A 207 66.91 -20.18 -12.47
N SER A 208 66.14 -20.28 -11.37
CA SER A 208 65.89 -21.53 -10.63
C SER A 208 64.50 -22.10 -10.91
N ASN A 209 64.38 -23.41 -11.12
CA ASN A 209 63.10 -24.10 -11.38
C ASN A 209 62.39 -24.60 -10.11
N SER A 210 62.86 -24.25 -8.92
CA SER A 210 62.25 -24.69 -7.65
C SER A 210 60.86 -24.08 -7.44
N VAL A 211 59.82 -24.90 -7.60
CA VAL A 211 58.42 -24.48 -7.38
C VAL A 211 58.18 -24.13 -5.91
N SER A 212 58.76 -24.87 -4.96
CA SER A 212 58.63 -24.60 -3.52
C SER A 212 59.24 -23.24 -3.17
N SER A 213 60.46 -22.94 -3.59
CA SER A 213 61.13 -21.68 -3.30
C SER A 213 60.40 -20.47 -3.91
N ARG A 214 59.78 -20.63 -5.09
CA ARG A 214 58.93 -19.58 -5.69
C ARG A 214 57.64 -19.33 -4.90
N ARG A 215 57.02 -20.37 -4.35
CA ARG A 215 55.84 -20.20 -3.47
C ARG A 215 56.22 -19.49 -2.17
N VAL A 216 57.38 -19.82 -1.59
CA VAL A 216 57.91 -19.10 -0.42
C VAL A 216 58.15 -17.62 -0.75
N LEU A 217 58.75 -17.31 -1.91
CA LEU A 217 58.94 -15.93 -2.36
C LEU A 217 57.61 -15.17 -2.45
N VAL A 218 56.61 -15.74 -3.12
CA VAL A 218 55.29 -15.10 -3.26
C VAL A 218 54.64 -14.86 -1.90
N SER A 219 54.75 -15.82 -0.98
CA SER A 219 54.23 -15.65 0.39
C SER A 219 54.98 -14.54 1.12
N LEU A 220 56.31 -14.51 1.08
CA LEU A 220 57.11 -13.48 1.73
C LEU A 220 56.89 -12.08 1.14
N GLU A 221 56.76 -11.95 -0.19
CA GLU A 221 56.38 -10.67 -0.84
C GLU A 221 55.01 -10.21 -0.33
N LYS A 222 54.01 -11.09 -0.29
CA LYS A 222 52.68 -10.78 0.23
C LYS A 222 52.71 -10.39 1.73
N ILE A 223 53.48 -11.11 2.53
CA ILE A 223 53.64 -10.82 3.96
C ILE A 223 54.30 -9.45 4.14
N LEU A 224 55.38 -9.16 3.42
CA LEU A 224 56.08 -7.87 3.47
C LEU A 224 55.21 -6.73 2.98
N ASP A 225 54.40 -6.91 1.94
CA ASP A 225 53.47 -5.89 1.45
C ASP A 225 52.42 -5.57 2.54
N ASN A 226 51.84 -6.60 3.17
CA ASN A 226 50.90 -6.43 4.29
C ASN A 226 51.54 -5.79 5.53
N TRP A 227 52.84 -5.99 5.73
CA TRP A 227 53.60 -5.47 6.87
C TRP A 227 54.15 -4.05 6.63
N SER A 228 54.39 -3.69 5.37
CA SER A 228 54.80 -2.34 4.91
C SER A 228 53.73 -1.29 5.16
N ILE A 229 52.47 -1.76 5.20
CA ILE A 229 51.38 -1.03 5.79
C ILE A 229 51.65 -1.06 7.30
N VAL A 230 52.50 -0.12 7.76
CA VAL A 230 52.27 0.52 9.06
C VAL A 230 50.76 0.71 9.05
N PRO A 231 49.98 0.12 9.97
CA PRO A 231 48.61 0.57 10.08
C PRO A 231 48.78 2.07 10.24
N GLU A 232 48.39 2.83 9.21
CA GLU A 232 47.94 4.19 9.42
C GLU A 232 47.14 4.02 10.66
N MET A 233 47.67 4.58 11.76
CA MET A 233 46.89 4.61 12.97
C MET A 233 45.54 5.03 12.46
N SER A 234 44.48 4.31 12.77
CA SER A 234 43.17 4.89 12.59
C SER A 234 43.01 6.03 13.60
N SER A 235 44.00 6.93 13.76
CA SER A 235 43.78 8.34 13.51
C SER A 235 43.00 8.42 12.22
N LEU A 236 41.67 8.43 12.39
CA LEU A 236 40.94 9.63 12.10
C LEU A 236 41.85 10.66 11.42
N ASN A 237 42.01 10.58 10.10
CA ASN A 237 42.39 11.72 9.29
C ASN A 237 41.21 12.69 9.40
N ILE A 238 41.14 13.35 10.56
CA ILE A 238 40.51 14.65 10.70
C ILE A 238 41.52 15.57 10.02
N ASP A 239 41.05 16.28 9.00
CA ASP A 239 41.81 17.27 8.26
C ASP A 239 42.67 18.15 9.18
N ARG A 240 43.85 18.48 8.66
CA ARG A 240 45.00 19.09 9.35
C ARG A 240 44.82 20.51 9.89
N ASP A 241 43.60 20.96 10.10
CA ASP A 241 43.31 22.29 10.61
C ASP A 241 42.49 22.16 11.91
N PHE A 242 43.11 22.60 13.03
CA PHE A 242 42.68 22.58 14.44
C PHE A 242 43.31 21.51 15.36
N GLU A 243 44.58 21.80 15.69
CA GLU A 243 45.24 21.68 17.01
C GLU A 243 45.42 20.29 17.67
N GLU A 244 46.70 19.96 17.84
CA GLU A 244 47.33 18.76 18.42
C GLU A 244 47.00 18.45 19.91
N GLU A 245 45.92 18.98 20.50
CA GLU A 245 45.67 18.87 21.96
C GLU A 245 44.55 17.89 22.40
N ALA A 246 43.76 17.30 21.50
CA ALA A 246 42.51 16.60 21.91
C ALA A 246 42.56 15.06 22.02
N HIS A 247 43.64 14.38 21.62
CA HIS A 247 43.71 12.91 21.71
C HIS A 247 45.06 12.45 22.29
N ILE A 248 45.03 11.77 23.43
CA ILE A 248 46.22 11.19 24.04
C ILE A 248 46.62 9.99 23.20
N LEU A 249 47.82 10.03 22.60
CA LEU A 249 48.35 8.88 21.84
C LEU A 249 48.51 7.66 22.74
N PRO A 250 48.29 6.43 22.24
CA PRO A 250 48.52 5.23 23.02
C PRO A 250 50.01 5.10 23.32
N PHE A 251 50.34 4.77 24.57
CA PHE A 251 51.72 4.43 24.91
C PHE A 251 52.16 3.19 24.13
N LYS A 252 53.43 3.12 23.72
CA LYS A 252 53.96 1.98 22.96
C LYS A 252 53.67 0.63 23.63
N ASN A 253 53.68 0.59 24.96
CA ASN A 253 53.42 -0.61 25.76
C ASN A 253 51.95 -1.07 25.75
N PHE A 254 51.03 -0.23 25.26
CA PHE A 254 49.61 -0.58 25.10
C PHE A 254 49.36 -1.32 23.79
N LEU A 255 50.29 -1.22 22.83
CA LEU A 255 50.17 -1.85 21.54
C LEU A 255 50.61 -3.31 21.60
N CYS A 256 49.77 -4.20 21.08
CA CYS A 256 50.16 -5.59 20.89
C CYS A 256 51.25 -5.69 19.81
N PRO A 257 52.40 -6.34 20.08
CA PRO A 257 53.48 -6.46 19.10
C PRO A 257 53.08 -7.19 17.81
N LEU A 258 52.07 -8.07 17.88
CA LEU A 258 51.57 -8.86 16.75
C LEU A 258 50.57 -8.11 15.86
N THR A 259 49.57 -7.46 16.47
CA THR A 259 48.49 -6.77 15.74
C THR A 259 48.84 -5.32 15.42
N LYS A 260 49.72 -4.72 16.23
CA LYS A 260 50.07 -3.28 16.25
C LYS A 260 48.89 -2.38 16.66
N GLU A 261 47.90 -2.93 17.35
CA GLU A 261 46.72 -2.22 17.87
C GLU A 261 46.74 -2.19 19.40
N VAL A 262 45.99 -1.25 20.00
CA VAL A 262 45.82 -1.18 21.46
C VAL A 262 45.16 -2.46 21.96
N MET A 263 45.78 -3.11 22.95
CA MET A 263 45.27 -4.35 23.55
C MET A 263 43.95 -4.09 24.27
N LYS A 264 42.94 -4.93 23.99
CA LYS A 264 41.69 -4.97 24.75
C LYS A 264 41.80 -5.96 25.91
N GLU A 265 42.43 -7.11 25.65
CA GLU A 265 42.70 -8.14 26.64
C GLU A 265 44.21 -8.42 26.72
N PRO A 266 45.00 -7.55 27.36
CA PRO A 266 46.44 -7.74 27.48
C PRO A 266 46.74 -8.97 28.34
N VAL A 267 47.48 -9.93 27.77
CA VAL A 267 48.03 -11.10 28.47
C VAL A 267 49.55 -11.05 28.45
N VAL A 268 50.16 -11.50 29.54
CA VAL A 268 51.62 -11.55 29.69
C VAL A 268 52.13 -12.99 29.57
N LEU A 269 53.16 -13.19 28.74
CA LEU A 269 53.88 -14.46 28.63
C LEU A 269 54.98 -14.59 29.69
N GLU A 270 55.52 -15.81 29.86
CA GLU A 270 56.72 -16.06 30.70
C GLU A 270 57.93 -15.21 30.30
N SER A 271 57.99 -14.76 29.04
CA SER A 271 59.02 -13.86 28.53
C SER A 271 58.84 -12.39 28.94
N SER A 272 57.87 -12.09 29.81
CA SER A 272 57.49 -10.73 30.24
C SER A 272 57.04 -9.80 29.10
N GLN A 273 56.56 -10.36 27.99
CA GLN A 273 56.02 -9.61 26.85
C GLN A 273 54.49 -9.68 26.88
N ASN A 274 53.84 -8.55 26.55
CA ASN A 274 52.38 -8.43 26.54
C ASN A 274 51.84 -8.55 25.12
N TYR A 275 50.71 -9.24 24.98
CA TYR A 275 50.02 -9.41 23.71
C TYR A 275 48.52 -9.30 23.92
N GLU A 276 47.81 -8.99 22.85
CA GLU A 276 46.37 -9.23 22.77
C GLU A 276 46.12 -10.75 22.84
N ARG A 277 45.23 -11.18 23.74
CA ARG A 277 44.95 -12.60 24.01
C ARG A 277 44.69 -13.39 22.73
N SER A 278 43.71 -12.95 21.95
CA SER A 278 43.28 -13.64 20.73
C SER A 278 44.43 -13.79 19.71
N ALA A 279 45.30 -12.79 19.62
CA ALA A 279 46.43 -12.80 18.68
C ALA A 279 47.53 -13.79 19.09
N ILE A 280 47.84 -13.89 20.38
CA ILE A 280 48.89 -14.80 20.87
C ILE A 280 48.40 -16.24 20.98
N GLU A 281 47.13 -16.47 21.33
CA GLU A 281 46.52 -17.81 21.32
C GLU A 281 46.58 -18.42 19.92
N TYR A 282 46.20 -17.65 18.91
CA TYR A 282 46.27 -18.08 17.51
C TYR A 282 47.71 -18.37 17.05
N TRP A 283 48.70 -17.61 17.51
CA TRP A 283 50.11 -17.89 17.22
C TRP A 283 50.59 -19.20 17.87
N ILE A 284 50.20 -19.45 19.12
CA ILE A 284 50.53 -20.68 19.86
C ILE A 284 49.91 -21.89 19.14
N GLU A 285 48.63 -21.81 18.80
CA GLU A 285 47.91 -22.85 18.05
C GLU A 285 48.62 -23.16 16.72
N ARG A 286 48.99 -22.11 15.97
CA ARG A 286 49.74 -22.25 14.71
C ARG A 286 51.08 -22.96 14.90
N CYS A 287 51.82 -22.67 15.97
CA CYS A 287 53.08 -23.36 16.27
C CYS A 287 52.86 -24.86 16.48
N LEU A 288 51.81 -25.23 17.23
CA LEU A 288 51.46 -26.61 17.51
C LEU A 288 51.04 -27.37 16.25
N GLU A 289 50.23 -26.76 15.38
CA GLU A 289 49.84 -27.35 14.09
C GLU A 289 51.04 -27.62 13.17
N ASP A 290 52.05 -26.76 13.22
CA ASP A 290 53.28 -26.92 12.44
C ASP A 290 54.24 -27.95 13.06
N GLY A 291 53.88 -28.56 14.20
CA GLY A 291 54.70 -29.53 14.93
C GLY A 291 55.94 -28.91 15.56
N ARG A 292 55.82 -27.66 16.04
CA ARG A 292 56.91 -26.87 16.63
C ARG A 292 56.56 -26.45 18.05
N ASP A 293 57.58 -26.29 18.87
CA ASP A 293 57.41 -25.76 20.22
C ASP A 293 56.95 -24.30 20.15
N PRO A 294 55.87 -23.92 20.88
CA PRO A 294 55.41 -22.53 20.91
C PRO A 294 56.49 -21.60 21.45
N THR A 295 56.76 -20.52 20.73
CA THR A 295 57.79 -19.55 21.12
C THR A 295 57.20 -18.16 21.26
N CYS A 296 57.75 -17.35 22.16
CA CYS A 296 57.45 -15.93 22.21
C CYS A 296 57.85 -15.26 20.88
N PRO A 297 56.92 -14.61 20.17
CA PRO A 297 57.19 -13.96 18.88
C PRO A 297 58.33 -12.94 18.90
N VAL A 298 58.42 -12.15 19.98
CA VAL A 298 59.42 -11.07 20.12
C VAL A 298 60.77 -11.63 20.58
N THR A 299 60.81 -12.43 21.65
CA THR A 299 62.09 -12.89 22.23
C THR A 299 62.63 -14.16 21.59
N GLY A 300 61.79 -14.93 20.89
CA GLY A 300 62.14 -16.24 20.33
C GLY A 300 62.28 -17.36 21.35
N GLN A 301 62.03 -17.06 22.64
CA GLN A 301 62.12 -18.02 23.75
C GLN A 301 61.01 -19.07 23.65
N VAL A 302 61.38 -20.35 23.79
CA VAL A 302 60.43 -21.47 23.87
C VAL A 302 59.62 -21.35 25.16
N LEU A 303 58.30 -21.38 25.04
CA LEU A 303 57.36 -21.27 26.15
C LEU A 303 57.29 -22.62 26.88
N LYS A 304 57.55 -22.62 28.20
CA LYS A 304 57.47 -23.84 29.01
C LYS A 304 56.03 -24.11 29.47
N SER A 305 55.26 -23.05 29.67
CA SER A 305 53.82 -23.08 29.91
C SER A 305 53.09 -22.32 28.81
N LEU A 306 51.92 -22.85 28.42
CA LEU A 306 50.98 -22.18 27.49
C LEU A 306 49.91 -21.38 28.25
N GLU A 307 50.04 -21.26 29.58
CA GLU A 307 49.12 -20.48 30.40
C GLU A 307 49.30 -18.99 30.16
N LEU A 308 48.27 -18.33 29.65
CA LEU A 308 48.24 -16.89 29.40
C LEU A 308 47.69 -16.15 30.61
N LYS A 309 48.56 -15.43 31.33
CA LYS A 309 48.17 -14.67 32.51
C LYS A 309 47.62 -13.31 32.10
N PRO A 310 46.38 -12.93 32.50
CA PRO A 310 45.87 -11.59 32.22
C PRO A 310 46.71 -10.54 32.95
N ASN A 311 47.12 -9.49 32.24
CA ASN A 311 47.80 -8.36 32.85
C ASN A 311 46.78 -7.30 33.27
N ILE A 312 46.18 -7.51 34.44
CA ILE A 312 45.11 -6.66 34.98
C ILE A 312 45.58 -5.21 35.15
N GLY A 313 46.85 -5.00 35.54
CA GLY A 313 47.41 -3.65 35.68
C GLY A 313 47.50 -2.90 34.35
N LEU A 314 47.96 -3.59 33.30
CA LEU A 314 48.00 -3.02 31.95
C LEU A 314 46.59 -2.79 31.38
N ALA A 315 45.67 -3.73 31.62
CA ALA A 315 44.26 -3.58 31.24
C ALA A 315 43.64 -2.33 31.90
N GLY A 316 43.86 -2.14 33.20
CA GLY A 316 43.40 -0.94 33.92
C GLY A 316 44.03 0.36 33.42
N ALA A 317 45.34 0.35 33.10
CA ALA A 317 46.01 1.52 32.54
C ALA A 317 45.51 1.89 31.12
N ILE A 318 45.23 0.88 30.29
CA ILE A 318 44.62 1.07 28.97
C ILE A 318 43.19 1.61 29.14
N GLU A 319 42.41 1.04 30.06
CA GLU A 319 41.05 1.50 30.34
C GLU A 319 41.02 2.95 30.85
N GLU A 320 41.94 3.34 31.73
CA GLU A 320 42.08 4.72 32.19
C GLU A 320 42.43 5.67 31.04
N TRP A 321 43.34 5.27 30.15
CA TRP A 321 43.67 6.03 28.94
C TRP A 321 42.48 6.18 28.00
N VAL A 322 41.72 5.10 27.76
CA VAL A 322 40.46 5.15 26.98
C VAL A 322 39.49 6.12 27.63
N ASN A 323 39.26 5.98 28.94
CA ASN A 323 38.32 6.82 29.68
C ASN A 323 38.69 8.30 29.62
N ARG A 324 39.98 8.63 29.66
CA ARG A 324 40.46 10.01 29.57
C ARG A 324 40.32 10.58 28.16
N ASN A 325 40.58 9.78 27.13
CA ASN A 325 40.30 10.17 25.74
C ASN A 325 38.81 10.39 25.48
N VAL A 326 37.96 9.50 26.00
CA VAL A 326 36.50 9.67 25.95
C VAL A 326 36.09 10.96 26.66
N GLU A 327 36.66 11.28 27.83
CA GLU A 327 36.33 12.51 28.55
C GLU A 327 36.71 13.77 27.74
N ILE A 328 37.87 13.78 27.08
CA ILE A 328 38.28 14.89 26.21
C ILE A 328 37.33 15.01 25.00
N GLN A 329 37.02 13.89 24.35
CA GLN A 329 36.09 13.85 23.22
C GLN A 329 34.69 14.32 23.60
N VAL A 330 34.17 13.92 24.77
CA VAL A 330 32.87 14.35 25.29
C VAL A 330 32.87 15.85 25.61
N LYS A 331 33.95 16.38 26.21
CA LYS A 331 34.08 17.82 26.46
C LYS A 331 34.09 18.61 25.14
N GLY A 332 34.89 18.17 24.16
CA GLY A 332 34.89 18.77 22.82
C GLY A 332 33.53 18.69 22.13
N ALA A 333 32.80 17.59 22.29
CA ALA A 333 31.44 17.44 21.78
C ALA A 333 30.46 18.45 22.41
N VAL A 334 30.51 18.64 23.73
CA VAL A 334 29.68 19.64 24.43
C VAL A 334 30.02 21.05 23.96
N GLU A 335 31.30 21.40 23.86
CA GLU A 335 31.73 22.72 23.41
C GLU A 335 31.27 23.03 21.98
N GLN A 336 31.41 22.07 21.05
CA GLN A 336 30.96 22.26 19.66
C GLN A 336 29.44 22.37 19.54
N LEU A 337 28.67 21.53 20.27
CA LEU A 337 27.21 21.56 20.24
C LEU A 337 26.60 22.76 20.98
N SER A 338 27.38 23.44 21.84
CA SER A 338 26.92 24.60 22.61
C SER A 338 27.16 25.95 21.91
N LYS A 339 27.89 25.98 20.79
CA LYS A 339 28.15 27.21 20.02
C LYS A 339 26.89 27.71 19.31
N GLU A 340 26.74 29.03 19.20
CA GLU A 340 25.59 29.68 18.53
C GLU A 340 25.59 29.50 17.00
N SER A 341 26.76 29.45 16.35
CA SER A 341 26.92 29.15 14.93
C SER A 341 27.75 27.88 14.75
N VAL A 342 27.07 26.74 14.53
CA VAL A 342 27.74 25.44 14.42
C VAL A 342 28.06 25.13 12.96
N GLU A 343 29.33 24.85 12.67
CA GLU A 343 29.77 24.37 11.36
C GLU A 343 29.33 22.93 11.11
N VAL A 344 28.92 22.63 9.87
CA VAL A 344 28.40 21.31 9.46
C VAL A 344 29.42 20.19 9.73
N GLU A 345 30.69 20.42 9.39
CA GLU A 345 31.79 19.46 9.62
C GLU A 345 32.06 19.24 11.12
N GLY A 346 31.85 20.26 11.95
CA GLY A 346 31.92 20.14 13.41
C GLY A 346 30.84 19.20 13.95
N ILE A 347 29.60 19.36 13.50
CA ILE A 347 28.47 18.50 13.89
C ILE A 347 28.72 17.06 13.46
N GLU A 348 29.13 16.85 12.21
CA GLU A 348 29.37 15.52 11.67
C GLU A 348 30.38 14.75 12.50
N ARG A 349 31.51 15.39 12.83
CA ARG A 349 32.55 14.83 13.70
C ARG A 349 32.02 14.46 15.08
N VAL A 350 31.22 15.32 15.71
CA VAL A 350 30.64 15.04 17.03
C VAL A 350 29.71 13.83 16.99
N LEU A 351 28.85 13.72 15.97
CA LEU A 351 27.94 12.60 15.82
C LEU A 351 28.68 11.27 15.62
N ASP A 352 29.73 11.28 14.80
CA ASP A 352 30.58 10.10 14.58
C ASP A 352 31.33 9.70 15.86
N VAL A 353 31.82 10.67 16.64
CA VAL A 353 32.45 10.44 17.96
C VAL A 353 31.47 9.81 18.94
N VAL A 354 30.25 10.35 19.06
CA VAL A 354 29.22 9.80 19.96
C VAL A 354 28.84 8.37 19.56
N TYR A 355 28.66 8.12 18.27
CA TYR A 355 28.40 6.78 17.76
C TYR A 355 29.55 5.81 18.11
N LYS A 356 30.79 6.22 17.84
CA LYS A 356 32.00 5.42 18.11
C LYS A 356 32.14 5.09 19.59
N ILE A 357 32.01 6.09 20.49
CA ILE A 357 32.05 5.87 21.94
C ILE A 357 30.98 4.87 22.35
N SER A 358 29.75 5.02 21.84
CA SER A 358 28.63 4.16 22.22
C SER A 358 28.80 2.70 21.77
N GLU A 359 29.35 2.46 20.58
CA GLU A 359 29.52 1.09 20.03
C GLU A 359 30.83 0.43 20.50
N GLU A 360 31.96 1.15 20.48
CA GLU A 360 33.27 0.58 20.86
C GLU A 360 33.48 0.55 22.38
N HIS A 361 32.84 1.47 23.12
CA HIS A 361 32.96 1.58 24.57
C HIS A 361 31.59 1.72 25.26
N PRO A 362 30.74 0.66 25.27
CA PRO A 362 29.39 0.72 25.84
C PRO A 362 29.34 1.18 27.31
N SER A 363 30.35 0.82 28.10
CA SER A 363 30.49 1.24 29.50
C SER A 363 30.65 2.76 29.66
N ASN A 364 31.00 3.50 28.59
CA ASN A 364 31.19 4.94 28.61
C ASN A 364 29.97 5.75 28.12
N ARG A 365 28.86 5.10 27.74
CA ARG A 365 27.61 5.78 27.38
C ARG A 365 27.12 6.73 28.48
N PHE A 366 27.27 6.34 29.75
CA PHE A 366 26.87 7.19 30.87
C PHE A 366 27.62 8.53 30.91
N ARG A 367 28.86 8.60 30.41
CA ARG A 367 29.63 9.86 30.36
C ARG A 367 29.04 10.81 29.33
N VAL A 368 28.71 10.30 28.15
CA VAL A 368 28.01 11.05 27.09
C VAL A 368 26.66 11.55 27.60
N ARG A 369 25.90 10.68 28.27
CA ARG A 369 24.61 11.01 28.89
C ARG A 369 24.75 12.10 29.96
N ASN A 370 25.62 11.90 30.94
CA ASN A 370 25.78 12.81 32.08
C ASN A 370 26.35 14.17 31.67
N ALA A 371 27.10 14.24 30.57
CA ALA A 371 27.56 15.49 29.97
C ALA A 371 26.44 16.25 29.21
N GLY A 372 25.23 15.68 29.10
CA GLY A 372 24.08 16.32 28.44
C GLY A 372 24.10 16.24 26.91
N VAL A 373 25.05 15.52 26.32
CA VAL A 373 25.24 15.44 24.86
C VAL A 373 24.01 14.88 24.16
N VAL A 374 23.34 13.87 24.76
CA VAL A 374 22.10 13.29 24.21
C VAL A 374 21.02 14.36 24.02
N ALA A 375 20.78 15.20 25.03
CA ALA A 375 19.80 16.28 24.96
C ALA A 375 20.19 17.35 23.92
N LEU A 376 21.49 17.66 23.82
CA LEU A 376 22.02 18.61 22.83
C LEU A 376 21.80 18.11 21.39
N ILE A 377 22.00 16.82 21.11
CA ILE A 377 21.74 16.24 19.78
C ILE A 377 20.24 16.33 19.44
N VAL A 378 19.35 16.02 20.37
CA VAL A 378 17.89 16.14 20.16
C VAL A 378 17.49 17.60 19.91
N LYS A 379 18.06 18.54 20.68
CA LYS A 379 17.85 19.99 20.49
C LYS A 379 18.36 20.49 19.14
N LEU A 380 19.50 19.98 18.69
CA LEU A 380 20.06 20.27 17.38
C LEU A 380 19.15 19.77 16.24
N LEU A 381 18.59 18.56 16.35
CA LEU A 381 17.59 18.07 15.40
C LEU A 381 16.33 18.94 15.37
N ARG A 382 15.89 19.44 16.53
CA ARG A 382 14.71 20.31 16.65
C ARG A 382 14.95 21.68 16.00
N ASN A 383 16.06 22.33 16.33
CA ASN A 383 16.36 23.70 15.92
C ASN A 383 16.82 23.79 14.46
N SER A 384 17.53 22.77 13.97
CA SER A 384 18.13 22.75 12.64
C SER A 384 17.35 21.88 11.65
N SER A 385 16.10 21.53 11.96
CA SER A 385 15.27 20.59 11.18
C SER A 385 15.16 20.91 9.69
N LYS A 386 15.22 22.20 9.29
CA LYS A 386 15.17 22.62 7.88
C LYS A 386 16.54 22.81 7.21
N SER A 387 17.59 23.12 7.98
CA SER A 387 18.91 23.52 7.46
C SER A 387 19.97 22.42 7.48
N ILE A 388 19.82 21.41 8.36
CA ILE A 388 20.87 20.42 8.64
C ILE A 388 21.10 19.38 7.51
N GLY A 389 20.14 19.24 6.59
CA GLY A 389 20.24 18.24 5.50
C GLY A 389 19.99 16.79 5.95
N THR A 390 19.62 15.93 5.00
CA THR A 390 19.17 14.56 5.27
C THR A 390 20.28 13.64 5.78
N VAL A 391 21.52 13.85 5.32
CA VAL A 391 22.69 13.06 5.71
C VAL A 391 23.01 13.23 7.20
N LEU A 392 23.08 14.47 7.68
CA LEU A 392 23.35 14.76 9.09
C LEU A 392 22.19 14.36 10.01
N ARG A 393 20.93 14.49 9.57
CA ARG A 393 19.81 13.91 10.35
C ARG A 393 19.96 12.41 10.49
N GLY A 394 20.32 11.72 9.40
CA GLY A 394 20.62 10.29 9.44
C GLY A 394 21.73 9.95 10.44
N LYS A 395 22.86 10.68 10.44
CA LYS A 395 23.93 10.49 11.42
C LYS A 395 23.51 10.78 12.85
N ALA A 396 22.70 11.82 13.07
CA ALA A 396 22.19 12.16 14.39
C ALA A 396 21.27 11.07 14.94
N LEU A 397 20.36 10.55 14.11
CA LEU A 397 19.50 9.42 14.45
C LEU A 397 20.31 8.15 14.71
N MET A 398 21.37 7.90 13.93
CA MET A 398 22.28 6.78 14.14
C MET A 398 22.99 6.86 15.50
N ALA A 399 23.52 8.04 15.86
CA ALA A 399 24.15 8.27 17.16
C ALA A 399 23.14 8.17 18.32
N LEU A 400 21.92 8.67 18.14
CA LEU A 400 20.85 8.51 19.14
C LEU A 400 20.40 7.06 19.27
N LEU A 401 20.34 6.29 18.18
CA LEU A 401 20.01 4.87 18.19
C LEU A 401 21.06 4.05 18.96
N SER A 402 22.36 4.32 18.77
CA SER A 402 23.39 3.65 19.56
C SER A 402 23.29 4.01 21.05
N MET A 403 23.03 5.29 21.35
CA MET A 403 22.82 5.76 22.73
C MET A 403 21.52 5.22 23.35
N ALA A 404 20.51 4.90 22.56
CA ALA A 404 19.26 4.33 23.04
C ALA A 404 19.47 2.94 23.66
N LYS A 405 20.58 2.24 23.41
CA LYS A 405 20.92 1.00 24.13
C LYS A 405 21.14 1.20 25.64
N ASP A 406 21.21 2.44 26.13
CA ASP A 406 21.21 2.80 27.54
C ASP A 406 19.83 3.33 27.97
N GLU A 407 19.18 2.65 28.93
CA GLU A 407 17.79 2.94 29.33
C GLU A 407 17.58 4.38 29.87
N GLU A 408 18.54 4.93 30.62
CA GLU A 408 18.43 6.31 31.09
C GLU A 408 18.59 7.31 29.94
N SER A 409 19.42 7.00 28.93
CA SER A 409 19.50 7.80 27.70
C SER A 409 18.18 7.74 26.92
N LYS A 410 17.51 6.57 26.83
CA LYS A 410 16.16 6.48 26.23
C LYS A 410 15.18 7.43 26.92
N LYS A 411 15.11 7.41 28.26
CA LYS A 411 14.22 8.28 29.04
C LYS A 411 14.46 9.77 28.74
N ILE A 412 15.73 10.19 28.69
CA ILE A 412 16.09 11.58 28.34
C ILE A 412 15.63 11.93 26.93
N MET A 413 15.88 11.06 25.94
CA MET A 413 15.44 11.32 24.55
C MET A 413 13.91 11.43 24.45
N LEU A 414 13.19 10.58 25.18
CA LEU A 414 11.73 10.55 25.21
C LEU A 414 11.15 11.81 25.88
N GLN A 415 11.79 12.34 26.93
CA GLN A 415 11.45 13.62 27.58
C GLN A 415 11.73 14.80 26.64
N GLU A 416 12.82 14.73 25.86
CA GLU A 416 13.16 15.72 24.85
C GLU A 416 12.36 15.57 23.53
N GLY A 417 11.34 14.72 23.49
CA GLY A 417 10.41 14.64 22.35
C GLY A 417 11.04 14.07 21.07
N ILE A 418 12.00 13.15 21.18
CA ILE A 418 12.64 12.51 20.02
C ILE A 418 11.64 11.79 19.09
N THR A 419 10.52 11.28 19.62
CA THR A 419 9.52 10.51 18.86
C THR A 419 8.98 11.30 17.67
N ARG A 420 8.59 12.56 17.91
CA ARG A 420 8.11 13.46 16.85
C ARG A 420 9.18 13.76 15.79
N LEU A 421 10.43 13.90 16.21
CA LEU A 421 11.55 14.17 15.30
C LEU A 421 11.91 12.95 14.45
N ALA A 422 11.85 11.74 15.02
CA ALA A 422 12.02 10.50 14.29
C ALA A 422 10.90 10.32 13.25
N ILE A 423 9.63 10.57 13.62
CA ILE A 423 8.50 10.53 12.69
C ILE A 423 8.66 11.55 11.56
N HIS A 424 9.07 12.78 11.86
CA HIS A 424 9.35 13.78 10.84
C HIS A 424 10.47 13.33 9.87
N SER A 425 11.45 12.58 10.37
CA SER A 425 12.56 12.07 9.55
C SER A 425 12.13 10.95 8.59
N LEU A 426 10.96 10.34 8.78
CA LEU A 426 10.36 9.40 7.81
C LEU A 426 9.98 10.08 6.47
N ILE A 427 9.78 11.41 6.49
CA ILE A 427 9.51 12.23 5.31
C ILE A 427 10.81 12.55 4.54
N GLY A 428 11.98 12.30 5.14
CA GLY A 428 13.29 12.59 4.55
C GLY A 428 13.50 11.92 3.19
N SER A 429 14.36 12.50 2.35
CA SER A 429 14.65 11.93 1.02
C SER A 429 15.69 10.79 1.06
N SER A 430 16.42 10.63 2.16
CA SER A 430 17.45 9.60 2.31
C SER A 430 16.87 8.32 2.91
N GLU A 431 17.13 7.18 2.27
CA GLU A 431 16.75 5.86 2.82
C GLU A 431 17.42 5.59 4.16
N LYS A 432 18.68 5.98 4.34
CA LYS A 432 19.39 5.80 5.62
C LYS A 432 18.77 6.63 6.75
N GLU A 433 18.30 7.84 6.45
CA GLU A 433 17.59 8.67 7.42
C GLU A 433 16.29 7.98 7.87
N LYS A 434 15.51 7.46 6.92
CA LYS A 434 14.30 6.68 7.19
C LYS A 434 14.62 5.41 7.99
N GLU A 435 15.67 4.69 7.62
CA GLU A 435 16.08 3.45 8.28
C GLU A 435 16.41 3.67 9.75
N TYR A 436 17.26 4.66 10.06
CA TYR A 436 17.60 4.96 11.45
C TYR A 436 16.40 5.52 12.23
N ALA A 437 15.53 6.31 11.59
CA ALA A 437 14.30 6.78 12.21
C ALA A 437 13.38 5.62 12.60
N VAL A 438 13.12 4.67 11.69
CA VAL A 438 12.26 3.51 11.98
C VAL A 438 12.91 2.61 13.03
N LYS A 439 14.22 2.34 12.96
CA LYS A 439 14.92 1.53 13.98
C LYS A 439 14.85 2.18 15.37
N LEU A 440 14.94 3.50 15.43
CA LEU A 440 14.80 4.22 16.70
C LEU A 440 13.36 4.16 17.25
N LEU A 441 12.35 4.29 16.38
CA LEU A 441 10.95 4.08 16.77
C LEU A 441 10.70 2.64 17.22
N LEU A 442 11.33 1.66 16.58
CA LEU A 442 11.26 0.25 16.96
C LEU A 442 11.85 0.01 18.35
N GLU A 443 13.00 0.63 18.65
CA GLU A 443 13.62 0.56 19.97
C GLU A 443 12.71 1.14 21.06
N PHE A 444 11.95 2.21 20.76
CA PHE A 444 10.99 2.79 21.72
C PHE A 444 9.68 2.01 21.82
N SER A 445 9.28 1.31 20.76
CA SER A 445 8.04 0.52 20.73
C SER A 445 8.08 -0.75 21.60
N SER A 446 9.17 -0.99 22.36
CA SER A 446 9.16 -2.00 23.43
C SER A 446 8.39 -1.56 24.67
N ASP A 447 8.16 -0.26 24.84
CA ASP A 447 7.38 0.32 25.94
C ASP A 447 5.98 0.71 25.46
N GLU A 448 4.94 0.29 26.20
CA GLU A 448 3.54 0.55 25.86
C GLU A 448 3.22 2.04 25.85
N ALA A 449 3.75 2.81 26.82
CA ALA A 449 3.54 4.26 26.88
C ALA A 449 4.15 4.97 25.65
N CYS A 450 5.28 4.45 25.15
CA CYS A 450 5.89 4.93 23.93
C CYS A 450 5.09 4.55 22.69
N CYS A 451 4.49 3.35 22.65
CA CYS A 451 3.61 2.94 21.56
C CYS A 451 2.43 3.90 21.41
N THR A 452 1.72 4.19 22.50
CA THR A 452 0.59 5.13 22.49
C THR A 452 1.02 6.52 22.02
N ARG A 453 2.19 7.01 22.45
CA ARG A 453 2.77 8.25 21.94
C ARG A 453 3.00 8.19 20.44
N ILE A 454 3.68 7.16 19.92
CA ILE A 454 3.95 7.00 18.48
C ILE A 454 2.63 6.97 17.69
N ALA A 455 1.63 6.24 18.17
CA ALA A 455 0.32 6.15 17.51
C ALA A 455 -0.43 7.49 17.48
N SER A 456 -0.32 8.28 18.56
CA SER A 456 -0.96 9.60 18.67
C SER A 456 -0.30 10.70 17.85
N GLU A 457 0.93 10.51 17.39
CA GLU A 457 1.66 11.52 16.64
C GLU A 457 1.10 11.70 15.23
N LYS A 458 0.86 12.96 14.86
CA LYS A 458 0.16 13.32 13.62
C LYS A 458 0.92 12.81 12.38
N GLY A 459 0.25 11.97 11.60
CA GLY A 459 0.77 11.42 10.35
C GLY A 459 1.72 10.23 10.52
N ALA A 460 2.07 9.83 11.75
CA ALA A 460 2.99 8.73 12.02
C ALA A 460 2.49 7.41 11.40
N LEU A 461 1.24 7.05 11.70
CA LEU A 461 0.64 5.80 11.23
C LEU A 461 0.47 5.75 9.72
N VAL A 462 0.15 6.88 9.08
CA VAL A 462 0.03 6.97 7.62
C VAL A 462 1.39 6.79 6.95
N LEU A 463 2.44 7.44 7.48
CA LEU A 463 3.81 7.31 6.97
C LEU A 463 4.33 5.88 7.14
N LEU A 464 4.18 5.29 8.33
CA LEU A 464 4.57 3.92 8.59
C LEU A 464 3.80 2.93 7.72
N SER A 465 2.48 3.08 7.55
CA SER A 465 1.67 2.20 6.69
C SER A 465 2.08 2.32 5.22
N THR A 466 2.38 3.54 4.75
CA THR A 466 2.87 3.76 3.39
C THR A 466 4.24 3.11 3.17
N MET A 467 5.12 3.17 4.17
CA MET A 467 6.43 2.51 4.12
C MET A 467 6.33 0.99 4.18
N ALA A 468 5.46 0.43 5.02
CA ALA A 468 5.22 -1.01 5.11
C ALA A 468 4.62 -1.58 3.81
N GLY A 469 3.78 -0.81 3.11
CA GLY A 469 3.26 -1.17 1.80
C GLY A 469 4.23 -0.99 0.62
N ASN A 470 5.42 -0.40 0.84
CA ASN A 470 6.38 -0.15 -0.24
C ASN A 470 7.28 -1.38 -0.50
N LEU A 471 6.95 -2.11 -1.57
CA LEU A 471 7.68 -3.32 -1.98
C LEU A 471 9.08 -3.04 -2.57
N GLU A 472 9.41 -1.78 -2.90
CA GLU A 472 10.72 -1.42 -3.47
C GLU A 472 11.86 -1.56 -2.44
N HIS A 473 11.57 -1.37 -1.15
CA HIS A 473 12.56 -1.41 -0.06
C HIS A 473 12.13 -2.39 1.04
N PRO A 474 12.29 -3.71 0.84
CA PRO A 474 11.76 -4.73 1.76
C PRO A 474 12.32 -4.63 3.18
N ALA A 475 13.59 -4.23 3.34
CA ALA A 475 14.18 -4.05 4.68
C ALA A 475 13.48 -2.93 5.48
N LEU A 476 13.19 -1.80 4.83
CA LEU A 476 12.47 -0.68 5.45
C LEU A 476 11.00 -1.02 5.70
N ALA A 477 10.36 -1.71 4.74
CA ALA A 477 8.99 -2.16 4.86
C ALA A 477 8.82 -3.11 6.06
N ASN A 478 9.72 -4.09 6.22
CA ASN A 478 9.71 -5.02 7.35
C ASN A 478 9.88 -4.31 8.70
N LEU A 479 10.79 -3.33 8.79
CA LEU A 479 10.98 -2.56 10.02
C LEU A 479 9.75 -1.71 10.35
N ALA A 480 9.14 -1.07 9.35
CA ALA A 480 7.92 -0.27 9.53
C ALA A 480 6.76 -1.16 9.97
N GLU A 481 6.59 -2.33 9.34
CA GLU A 481 5.59 -3.32 9.72
C GLU A 481 5.83 -3.83 11.15
N GLU A 482 7.08 -4.08 11.55
CA GLU A 482 7.36 -4.51 12.93
C GLU A 482 6.94 -3.45 13.96
N VAL A 483 7.23 -2.17 13.72
CA VAL A 483 6.74 -1.07 14.58
C VAL A 483 5.22 -1.11 14.65
N LEU A 484 4.57 -1.17 13.50
CA LEU A 484 3.12 -1.21 13.38
C LEU A 484 2.50 -2.40 14.14
N THR A 485 3.04 -3.61 14.00
CA THR A 485 2.56 -4.80 14.74
C THR A 485 2.74 -4.69 16.26
N ARG A 486 3.74 -3.93 16.75
CA ARG A 486 3.89 -3.63 18.18
C ARG A 486 2.81 -2.65 18.66
N LEU A 487 2.52 -1.61 17.87
CA LEU A 487 1.43 -0.67 18.16
C LEU A 487 0.06 -1.38 18.19
N GLU A 488 -0.17 -2.35 17.32
CA GLU A 488 -1.44 -3.09 17.24
C GLU A 488 -1.77 -3.91 18.48
N LYS A 489 -0.77 -4.23 19.31
CA LYS A 489 -0.96 -4.97 20.57
C LYS A 489 -1.47 -4.08 21.70
N VAL A 490 -1.23 -2.77 21.63
CA VAL A 490 -1.58 -1.81 22.68
C VAL A 490 -3.00 -1.27 22.45
N GLU A 491 -3.86 -1.35 23.46
CA GLU A 491 -5.29 -0.99 23.36
C GLU A 491 -5.49 0.50 23.04
N ASP A 492 -4.78 1.40 23.75
CA ASP A 492 -4.83 2.86 23.54
C ASP A 492 -4.40 3.30 22.12
N SER A 493 -3.72 2.42 21.37
CA SER A 493 -3.28 2.69 20.00
C SER A 493 -4.36 2.36 18.96
N VAL A 494 -5.41 1.61 19.31
CA VAL A 494 -6.39 1.08 18.35
C VAL A 494 -7.22 2.19 17.71
N GLU A 495 -7.66 3.20 18.47
CA GLU A 495 -8.41 4.34 17.91
C GLU A 495 -7.58 5.09 16.84
N HIS A 496 -6.31 5.32 17.14
CA HIS A 496 -5.37 5.97 16.23
C HIS A 496 -5.13 5.13 14.96
N LEU A 497 -4.96 3.81 15.12
CA LEU A 497 -4.81 2.86 14.02
C LEU A 497 -6.03 2.82 13.10
N ALA A 498 -7.23 2.80 13.68
CA ALA A 498 -8.47 2.85 12.92
C ALA A 498 -8.61 4.19 12.17
N ALA A 499 -8.26 5.31 12.79
CA ALA A 499 -8.27 6.63 12.14
C ALA A 499 -7.28 6.72 10.95
N ALA A 500 -6.20 5.94 10.98
CA ALA A 500 -5.25 5.80 9.87
C ALA A 500 -5.69 4.77 8.80
N GLY A 501 -6.87 4.15 8.95
CA GLY A 501 -7.43 3.17 8.01
C GLY A 501 -7.04 1.72 8.28
N ARG A 502 -6.29 1.43 9.35
CA ARG A 502 -5.91 0.06 9.74
C ARG A 502 -6.91 -0.48 10.76
N PHE A 503 -8.02 -1.01 10.24
CA PHE A 503 -9.16 -1.45 11.06
C PHE A 503 -9.01 -2.84 11.68
N GLU A 504 -8.14 -3.72 11.18
CA GLU A 504 -8.07 -5.11 11.67
C GLU A 504 -7.86 -5.25 13.20
N PRO A 505 -7.01 -4.44 13.86
CA PRO A 505 -6.85 -4.48 15.33
C PRO A 505 -8.15 -4.15 16.08
N LEU A 506 -8.99 -3.26 15.51
CA LEU A 506 -10.30 -2.90 16.04
C LEU A 506 -11.32 -4.01 15.77
N LEU A 507 -11.35 -4.54 14.54
CA LEU A 507 -12.31 -5.55 14.09
C LEU A 507 -12.12 -6.88 14.82
N SER A 508 -10.89 -7.35 14.95
CA SER A 508 -10.55 -8.59 15.68
C SER A 508 -10.98 -8.52 17.15
N ARG A 509 -10.67 -7.42 17.85
CA ARG A 509 -11.11 -7.19 19.24
C ARG A 509 -12.63 -7.10 19.38
N LEU A 510 -13.32 -6.47 18.42
CA LEU A 510 -14.77 -6.38 18.44
C LEU A 510 -15.46 -7.74 18.17
N ARG A 511 -14.83 -8.64 17.40
CA ARG A 511 -15.36 -10.00 17.16
C ARG A 511 -15.09 -10.93 18.35
N GLU A 512 -13.85 -10.99 18.80
CA GLU A 512 -13.35 -12.08 19.65
C GLU A 512 -13.02 -11.63 21.08
N GLY A 513 -12.92 -10.32 21.34
CA GLY A 513 -12.55 -9.79 22.65
C GLY A 513 -13.60 -10.01 23.75
N PRO A 514 -13.20 -9.78 25.01
CA PRO A 514 -14.12 -9.74 26.14
C PRO A 514 -15.09 -8.54 26.03
N ASP A 515 -16.16 -8.57 26.83
CA ASP A 515 -17.27 -7.63 26.67
C ASP A 515 -16.89 -6.17 26.88
N ASP A 516 -16.03 -5.90 27.87
CA ASP A 516 -15.48 -4.58 28.17
C ASP A 516 -14.69 -4.00 26.98
N VAL A 517 -13.79 -4.79 26.40
CA VAL A 517 -13.03 -4.40 25.20
C VAL A 517 -13.97 -4.19 24.00
N LYS A 518 -14.96 -5.07 23.81
CA LYS A 518 -15.97 -4.93 22.75
C LYS A 518 -16.79 -3.65 22.89
N VAL A 519 -17.18 -3.29 24.11
CA VAL A 519 -17.89 -2.04 24.43
C VAL A 519 -17.04 -0.83 24.04
N GLU A 520 -15.75 -0.86 24.37
CA GLU A 520 -14.82 0.21 24.00
C GLU A 520 -14.65 0.32 22.48
N MET A 521 -14.43 -0.79 21.78
CA MET A 521 -14.31 -0.80 20.31
C MET A 521 -15.58 -0.28 19.62
N ALA A 522 -16.77 -0.64 20.13
CA ALA A 522 -18.03 -0.11 19.64
C ALA A 522 -18.13 1.41 19.88
N SER A 523 -17.64 1.91 21.02
CA SER A 523 -17.60 3.33 21.35
C SER A 523 -16.70 4.11 20.38
N ILE A 524 -15.55 3.54 20.00
CA ILE A 524 -14.67 4.10 18.97
C ILE A 524 -15.42 4.20 17.63
N ILE A 525 -16.04 3.12 17.14
CA ILE A 525 -16.82 3.14 15.88
C ILE A 525 -17.94 4.20 15.94
N GLY A 526 -18.62 4.33 17.08
CA GLY A 526 -19.69 5.31 17.27
C GLY A 526 -19.23 6.76 17.12
N ARG A 527 -18.03 7.11 17.60
CA ARG A 527 -17.47 8.47 17.52
C ARG A 527 -16.73 8.77 16.22
N MET A 528 -16.31 7.75 15.47
CA MET A 528 -15.49 7.92 14.28
C MET A 528 -16.25 8.51 13.08
N THR A 529 -15.56 9.34 12.30
CA THR A 529 -16.04 9.80 10.98
C THR A 529 -15.59 8.83 9.88
N LEU A 530 -16.43 7.84 9.59
CA LEU A 530 -16.10 6.76 8.67
C LEU A 530 -16.48 7.09 7.22
N ILE A 531 -15.60 6.76 6.27
CA ILE A 531 -15.90 6.77 4.82
C ILE A 531 -16.74 5.54 4.43
N ASN A 532 -17.43 5.59 3.28
CA ASN A 532 -18.36 4.54 2.85
C ASN A 532 -17.73 3.15 2.82
N ASN A 533 -16.53 2.99 2.23
CA ASN A 533 -15.84 1.70 2.17
C ASN A 533 -15.55 1.13 3.57
N SER A 534 -15.16 1.98 4.53
CA SER A 534 -14.91 1.55 5.91
C SER A 534 -16.19 1.15 6.62
N LYS A 535 -17.30 1.88 6.41
CA LYS A 535 -18.61 1.52 6.96
C LYS A 535 -19.07 0.16 6.46
N GLU A 536 -18.88 -0.13 5.18
CA GLU A 536 -19.23 -1.41 4.56
C GLU A 536 -18.37 -2.55 5.11
N GLN A 537 -17.05 -2.36 5.22
CA GLN A 537 -16.13 -3.34 5.80
C GLN A 537 -16.48 -3.67 7.26
N ILE A 538 -16.67 -2.66 8.09
CA ILE A 538 -16.99 -2.82 9.51
C ILE A 538 -18.35 -3.52 9.67
N ALA A 539 -19.37 -3.11 8.90
CA ALA A 539 -20.70 -3.72 8.96
C ALA A 539 -20.63 -5.22 8.62
N ARG A 540 -19.95 -5.60 7.53
CA ARG A 540 -19.83 -7.02 7.13
C ARG A 540 -19.18 -7.89 8.20
N GLN A 541 -18.17 -7.37 8.90
CA GLN A 541 -17.37 -8.17 9.82
C GLN A 541 -17.88 -8.15 11.26
N CYS A 542 -18.56 -7.09 11.70
CA CYS A 542 -18.85 -6.85 13.11
C CYS A 542 -20.33 -6.53 13.43
N ALA A 543 -21.24 -6.43 12.45
CA ALA A 543 -22.64 -6.11 12.71
C ALA A 543 -23.31 -7.08 13.71
N ARG A 544 -23.04 -8.39 13.61
CA ARG A 544 -23.56 -9.39 14.56
C ARG A 544 -23.09 -9.15 15.98
N SER A 545 -21.79 -8.90 16.17
CA SER A 545 -21.21 -8.62 17.50
C SER A 545 -21.80 -7.34 18.12
N LEU A 546 -22.02 -6.30 17.32
CA LEU A 546 -22.68 -5.07 17.78
C LEU A 546 -24.14 -5.32 18.19
N VAL A 547 -24.88 -6.16 17.43
CA VAL A 547 -26.26 -6.53 17.78
C VAL A 547 -26.31 -7.36 19.07
N GLU A 548 -25.37 -8.29 19.27
CA GLU A 548 -25.26 -9.08 20.51
C GLU A 548 -25.03 -8.19 21.74
N LEU A 549 -24.20 -7.15 21.62
CA LEU A 549 -23.91 -6.19 22.70
C LEU A 549 -25.13 -5.35 23.13
N LEU A 550 -26.16 -5.19 22.28
CA LEU A 550 -27.38 -4.46 22.65
C LEU A 550 -28.15 -5.12 23.80
N SER A 551 -27.98 -6.43 23.97
CA SER A 551 -28.57 -7.19 25.08
C SER A 551 -27.92 -6.85 26.44
N LYS A 552 -26.70 -6.30 26.43
CA LYS A 552 -25.92 -5.94 27.62
C LYS A 552 -26.12 -4.47 27.97
N SER A 553 -26.21 -4.13 29.25
CA SER A 553 -26.48 -2.76 29.70
C SER A 553 -25.36 -1.79 29.33
N GLU A 554 -24.11 -2.17 29.57
CA GLU A 554 -22.93 -1.34 29.34
C GLU A 554 -22.60 -1.18 27.84
N GLY A 555 -22.89 -2.20 27.03
CA GLY A 555 -22.67 -2.20 25.59
C GLY A 555 -23.76 -1.50 24.76
N ARG A 556 -24.91 -1.18 25.36
CA ARG A 556 -26.08 -0.69 24.62
C ARG A 556 -25.84 0.66 23.95
N THR A 557 -25.40 1.67 24.69
CA THR A 557 -25.16 3.01 24.14
C THR A 557 -24.08 2.99 23.03
N PRO A 558 -22.88 2.41 23.27
CA PRO A 558 -21.84 2.35 22.25
C PRO A 558 -22.27 1.58 21.00
N SER A 559 -22.98 0.47 21.16
CA SER A 559 -23.45 -0.34 20.03
C SER A 559 -24.53 0.36 19.22
N LEU A 560 -25.46 1.07 19.87
CA LEU A 560 -26.45 1.89 19.17
C LEU A 560 -25.80 3.02 18.38
N GLN A 561 -24.79 3.71 18.95
CA GLN A 561 -24.05 4.75 18.24
C GLN A 561 -23.28 4.19 17.04
N ALA A 562 -22.61 3.04 17.21
CA ALA A 562 -21.91 2.35 16.13
C ALA A 562 -22.87 1.91 15.01
N LEU A 563 -23.98 1.24 15.35
CA LEU A 563 -24.99 0.79 14.38
C LEU A 563 -25.62 1.97 13.65
N ASN A 564 -25.92 3.08 14.34
CA ASN A 564 -26.41 4.30 13.70
C ASN A 564 -25.41 4.84 12.67
N ASN A 565 -24.12 4.94 13.03
CA ASN A 565 -23.06 5.39 12.12
C ASN A 565 -22.95 4.50 10.87
N LEU A 566 -22.96 3.17 11.06
CA LEU A 566 -22.89 2.18 9.97
C LEU A 566 -24.15 2.20 9.10
N SER A 567 -25.33 2.39 9.68
CA SER A 567 -26.61 2.47 8.96
C SER A 567 -26.74 3.70 8.06
N GLY A 568 -25.93 4.73 8.29
CA GLY A 568 -25.90 5.92 7.43
C GLY A 568 -25.46 5.65 5.99
N LEU A 569 -24.89 4.46 5.70
CA LEU A 569 -24.67 3.98 4.34
C LEU A 569 -25.83 3.05 3.94
N GLY A 570 -26.59 3.42 2.91
CA GLY A 570 -27.79 2.66 2.49
C GLY A 570 -27.52 1.20 2.13
N ASP A 571 -26.37 0.91 1.52
CA ASP A 571 -25.97 -0.45 1.12
C ASP A 571 -25.80 -1.40 2.33
N ASN A 572 -25.53 -0.85 3.52
CA ASN A 572 -25.39 -1.63 4.75
C ASN A 572 -26.74 -2.14 5.29
N ALA A 573 -27.88 -1.62 4.83
CA ALA A 573 -29.19 -2.01 5.32
C ALA A 573 -29.39 -3.54 5.25
N THR A 574 -28.96 -4.17 4.15
CA THR A 574 -29.03 -5.62 3.95
C THR A 574 -28.21 -6.40 4.99
N ILE A 575 -26.94 -6.04 5.15
CA ILE A 575 -25.99 -6.65 6.10
C ILE A 575 -26.50 -6.54 7.54
N LEU A 576 -27.04 -5.38 7.91
CA LEU A 576 -27.57 -5.13 9.25
C LEU A 576 -28.83 -5.96 9.51
N VAL A 577 -29.73 -6.04 8.53
CA VAL A 577 -30.95 -6.87 8.62
C VAL A 577 -30.59 -8.35 8.78
N ASP A 578 -29.64 -8.87 7.98
CA ASP A 578 -29.14 -10.25 8.08
C ASP A 578 -28.43 -10.55 9.41
N SER A 579 -28.00 -9.51 10.12
CA SER A 579 -27.41 -9.58 11.46
C SER A 579 -28.44 -9.49 12.59
N ALA A 580 -29.75 -9.59 12.27
CA ALA A 580 -30.86 -9.51 13.21
C ALA A 580 -30.94 -8.17 13.98
N VAL A 581 -30.57 -7.07 13.32
CA VAL A 581 -30.66 -5.72 13.93
C VAL A 581 -32.11 -5.31 14.19
N LEU A 582 -33.07 -5.67 13.31
CA LEU A 582 -34.45 -5.19 13.39
C LEU A 582 -35.16 -5.66 14.66
N PRO A 583 -35.14 -6.95 15.05
CA PRO A 583 -35.70 -7.37 16.33
C PRO A 583 -35.12 -6.65 17.53
N ALA A 584 -33.80 -6.41 17.55
CA ALA A 584 -33.14 -5.75 18.66
C ALA A 584 -33.56 -4.27 18.79
N LEU A 585 -33.62 -3.54 17.66
CA LEU A 585 -34.02 -2.13 17.67
C LEU A 585 -35.50 -1.94 18.00
N ILE A 586 -36.38 -2.78 17.47
CA ILE A 586 -37.82 -2.73 17.79
C ILE A 586 -38.06 -3.03 19.27
N ALA A 587 -37.37 -4.02 19.83
CA ALA A 587 -37.47 -4.33 21.25
C ALA A 587 -37.07 -3.14 22.13
N ILE A 588 -36.00 -2.41 21.77
CA ILE A 588 -35.56 -1.21 22.50
C ILE A 588 -36.55 -0.06 22.32
N LEU A 589 -37.03 0.18 21.08
CA LEU A 589 -37.92 1.29 20.76
C LEU A 589 -39.28 1.16 21.48
N LEU A 590 -39.86 -0.03 21.48
CA LEU A 590 -41.17 -0.31 22.08
C LEU A 590 -41.12 -0.61 23.58
N GLN A 591 -39.95 -0.57 24.22
CA GLN A 591 -39.83 -0.84 25.65
C GLN A 591 -40.46 0.30 26.48
N GLU A 592 -41.45 -0.03 27.33
CA GLU A 592 -42.20 0.95 28.13
C GLU A 592 -41.47 1.40 29.41
N GLN A 593 -40.69 0.51 30.06
CA GLN A 593 -40.02 0.79 31.35
C GLN A 593 -38.48 0.71 31.24
N GLY A 594 -37.79 1.68 31.84
CA GLY A 594 -36.32 1.66 32.02
C GLY A 594 -35.47 2.00 30.80
N SER A 595 -36.06 2.41 29.68
CA SER A 595 -35.30 2.88 28.50
C SER A 595 -34.96 4.36 28.60
N LEU A 596 -33.68 4.70 28.44
CA LEU A 596 -33.25 6.10 28.28
C LEU A 596 -33.83 6.69 26.98
N PRO A 597 -34.23 7.98 26.96
CA PRO A 597 -34.70 8.65 25.74
C PRO A 597 -33.69 8.56 24.58
N GLU A 598 -32.40 8.69 24.91
CA GLU A 598 -31.29 8.57 23.95
C GLU A 598 -31.26 7.21 23.24
N TRP A 599 -31.58 6.12 23.94
CA TRP A 599 -31.62 4.78 23.33
C TRP A 599 -32.73 4.66 22.30
N LYS A 600 -33.91 5.22 22.61
CA LYS A 600 -35.05 5.22 21.68
C LYS A 600 -34.74 6.07 20.45
N GLU A 601 -34.10 7.22 20.64
CA GLU A 601 -33.68 8.09 19.55
C GLU A 601 -32.68 7.41 18.62
N LEU A 602 -31.59 6.84 19.16
CA LEU A 602 -30.58 6.14 18.36
C LEU A 602 -31.17 4.91 17.65
N ALA A 603 -32.04 4.15 18.33
CA ALA A 603 -32.71 3.00 17.73
C ALA A 603 -33.65 3.42 16.60
N ALA A 604 -34.47 4.46 16.81
CA ALA A 604 -35.36 5.00 15.79
C ALA A 604 -34.58 5.58 14.61
N SER A 605 -33.48 6.29 14.84
CA SER A 605 -32.63 6.84 13.78
C SER A 605 -31.98 5.74 12.93
N THR A 606 -31.46 4.69 13.58
CA THR A 606 -30.89 3.52 12.90
C THR A 606 -31.96 2.79 12.07
N LEU A 607 -33.16 2.58 12.63
CA LEU A 607 -34.30 2.00 11.92
C LEU A 607 -34.71 2.86 10.71
N ALA A 608 -34.81 4.18 10.89
CA ALA A 608 -35.16 5.13 9.83
C ALA A 608 -34.19 5.01 8.64
N ASN A 609 -32.89 4.89 8.91
CA ASN A 609 -31.87 4.74 7.87
C ASN A 609 -32.02 3.40 7.12
N ILE A 610 -32.34 2.32 7.82
CA ILE A 610 -32.57 0.99 7.21
C ILE A 610 -33.81 1.01 6.29
N VAL A 611 -34.94 1.52 6.78
CA VAL A 611 -36.21 1.49 6.01
C VAL A 611 -36.26 2.51 4.88
N SER A 612 -35.35 3.48 4.85
CA SER A 612 -35.27 4.47 3.77
C SER A 612 -34.93 3.86 2.40
N ASN A 613 -34.32 2.67 2.36
CA ASN A 613 -34.02 1.94 1.13
C ASN A 613 -34.91 0.70 1.02
N PRO A 614 -35.78 0.58 0.01
CA PRO A 614 -36.65 -0.59 -0.15
C PRO A 614 -35.84 -1.87 -0.39
N GLY A 615 -36.40 -3.02 -0.01
CA GLY A 615 -35.77 -4.34 -0.21
C GLY A 615 -35.81 -5.24 1.03
N HIS A 616 -34.65 -5.66 1.52
CA HIS A 616 -34.51 -6.83 2.41
C HIS A 616 -35.24 -6.71 3.75
N TRP A 617 -35.47 -5.50 4.26
CA TRP A 617 -36.20 -5.31 5.52
C TRP A 617 -37.70 -5.63 5.40
N GLU A 618 -38.28 -5.59 4.18
CA GLU A 618 -39.71 -5.81 3.94
C GLU A 618 -40.14 -7.25 4.26
N LEU A 619 -39.22 -8.21 4.07
CA LEU A 619 -39.45 -9.64 4.30
C LEU A 619 -38.84 -10.14 5.62
N ALA A 620 -38.19 -9.27 6.38
CA ALA A 620 -37.47 -9.63 7.59
C ALA A 620 -38.40 -9.71 8.80
N ALA A 621 -38.25 -10.79 9.58
CA ALA A 621 -38.96 -10.94 10.84
C ALA A 621 -38.37 -10.02 11.93
N ILE A 622 -39.23 -9.33 12.65
CA ILE A 622 -38.89 -8.39 13.72
C ILE A 622 -39.07 -8.99 15.11
N ASP A 623 -39.64 -10.19 15.22
CA ASP A 623 -39.77 -10.90 16.49
C ASP A 623 -39.77 -12.42 16.30
N LYS A 624 -39.75 -13.14 17.42
CA LYS A 624 -39.79 -14.61 17.44
C LYS A 624 -41.13 -15.18 16.96
N LYS A 625 -42.17 -14.35 16.82
CA LYS A 625 -43.50 -14.76 16.34
C LYS A 625 -43.59 -14.69 14.81
N GLY A 626 -42.57 -14.16 14.14
CA GLY A 626 -42.52 -14.00 12.69
C GLY A 626 -43.27 -12.75 12.20
N ASN A 627 -43.57 -11.79 13.08
CA ASN A 627 -44.13 -10.52 12.65
C ASN A 627 -43.11 -9.78 11.77
N LEU A 628 -43.59 -9.06 10.75
CA LEU A 628 -42.76 -8.28 9.85
C LEU A 628 -42.81 -6.80 10.26
N MET A 629 -41.87 -5.98 9.75
CA MET A 629 -41.92 -4.52 9.96
C MET A 629 -43.25 -3.90 9.51
N LEU A 630 -43.88 -4.46 8.48
CA LEU A 630 -45.17 -3.99 7.94
C LEU A 630 -46.41 -4.49 8.70
N SER A 631 -46.25 -5.28 9.77
CA SER A 631 -47.38 -5.77 10.57
C SER A 631 -48.16 -4.64 11.23
N GLU A 632 -49.49 -4.78 11.28
CA GLU A 632 -50.42 -3.81 11.89
C GLU A 632 -49.99 -3.35 13.29
N SER A 633 -49.59 -4.29 14.15
CA SER A 633 -49.16 -4.00 15.52
C SER A 633 -47.97 -3.05 15.58
N VAL A 634 -47.06 -3.11 14.60
CA VAL A 634 -45.86 -2.24 14.54
C VAL A 634 -46.26 -0.84 14.16
N VAL A 635 -47.07 -0.70 13.11
CA VAL A 635 -47.57 0.61 12.65
C VAL A 635 -48.37 1.30 13.75
N PHE A 636 -49.25 0.58 14.45
CA PHE A 636 -50.02 1.12 15.57
C PHE A 636 -49.11 1.55 16.72
N SER A 637 -48.10 0.74 17.03
CA SER A 637 -47.14 1.05 18.10
C SER A 637 -46.28 2.28 17.75
N LEU A 638 -45.87 2.44 16.49
CA LEU A 638 -45.14 3.62 16.00
C LEU A 638 -45.99 4.89 16.06
N LEU A 639 -47.27 4.81 15.67
CA LEU A 639 -48.21 5.93 15.78
C LEU A 639 -48.46 6.31 17.25
N GLY A 640 -48.63 5.33 18.13
CA GLY A 640 -48.74 5.58 19.57
C GLY A 640 -47.49 6.22 20.16
N LEU A 641 -46.30 5.76 19.76
CA LEU A 641 -45.02 6.34 20.19
C LEU A 641 -44.82 7.78 19.69
N LEU A 642 -45.30 8.10 18.48
CA LEU A 642 -45.18 9.44 17.92
C LEU A 642 -45.79 10.52 18.84
N LEU A 643 -46.84 10.20 19.58
CA LEU A 643 -47.52 11.12 20.50
C LEU A 643 -46.78 11.35 21.83
N VAL A 644 -45.92 10.41 22.25
CA VAL A 644 -45.29 10.42 23.59
C VAL A 644 -43.76 10.55 23.55
N ALA A 645 -43.14 10.43 22.37
CA ALA A 645 -41.69 10.48 22.20
C ALA A 645 -41.11 11.90 22.27
N SER A 646 -39.79 12.01 22.48
CA SER A 646 -39.07 13.28 22.37
C SER A 646 -39.08 13.81 20.93
N PRO A 647 -38.95 15.13 20.69
CA PRO A 647 -38.99 15.70 19.34
C PRO A 647 -38.01 15.04 18.35
N GLN A 648 -36.77 14.74 18.77
CA GLN A 648 -35.79 14.06 17.92
C GLN A 648 -36.24 12.64 17.54
N CYS A 649 -36.86 11.93 18.48
CA CYS A 649 -37.41 10.60 18.24
C CYS A 649 -38.68 10.67 17.38
N GLN A 650 -39.52 11.69 17.53
CA GLN A 650 -40.68 11.94 16.67
C GLN A 650 -40.28 12.10 15.20
N VAL A 651 -39.23 12.89 14.90
CA VAL A 651 -38.68 12.99 13.53
C VAL A 651 -38.25 11.62 13.01
N CYS A 652 -37.55 10.83 13.82
CA CYS A 652 -37.12 9.50 13.41
C CYS A 652 -38.31 8.54 13.16
N ILE A 653 -39.36 8.61 13.97
CA ILE A 653 -40.58 7.83 13.77
C ILE A 653 -41.31 8.25 12.49
N LEU A 654 -41.44 9.55 12.21
CA LEU A 654 -42.00 10.05 10.96
C LEU A 654 -41.17 9.58 9.75
N ARG A 655 -39.85 9.55 9.87
CA ARG A 655 -38.94 8.99 8.85
C ARG A 655 -39.16 7.50 8.65
N ILE A 656 -39.36 6.73 9.73
CA ILE A 656 -39.66 5.29 9.64
C ILE A 656 -40.98 5.09 8.89
N LEU A 657 -42.06 5.75 9.32
CA LEU A 657 -43.38 5.64 8.70
C LEU A 657 -43.35 6.05 7.22
N TYR A 658 -42.64 7.13 6.89
CA TYR A 658 -42.44 7.55 5.51
C TYR A 658 -41.65 6.52 4.69
N GLY A 659 -40.53 6.01 5.20
CA GLY A 659 -39.72 5.00 4.51
C GLY A 659 -40.52 3.71 4.25
N MET A 660 -41.29 3.29 5.25
CA MET A 660 -42.21 2.15 5.14
C MET A 660 -43.31 2.39 4.11
N ALA A 661 -43.95 3.56 4.13
CA ALA A 661 -45.02 3.91 3.20
C ALA A 661 -44.51 4.14 1.76
N SER A 662 -43.23 4.47 1.58
CA SER A 662 -42.61 4.71 0.27
C SER A 662 -42.11 3.44 -0.42
N SER A 663 -42.00 2.32 0.30
CA SER A 663 -41.55 1.06 -0.26
C SER A 663 -42.60 0.48 -1.24
N PRO A 664 -42.20 0.01 -2.44
CA PRO A 664 -43.14 -0.57 -3.41
C PRO A 664 -43.93 -1.78 -2.90
N GLN A 665 -43.34 -2.61 -2.03
CA GLN A 665 -44.00 -3.82 -1.50
C GLN A 665 -44.80 -3.54 -0.23
N ALA A 666 -44.37 -2.57 0.58
CA ALA A 666 -45.00 -2.27 1.87
C ALA A 666 -46.05 -1.15 1.81
N THR A 667 -46.00 -0.27 0.81
CA THR A 667 -46.82 0.95 0.71
C THR A 667 -48.32 0.70 0.94
N GLU A 668 -48.89 -0.32 0.28
CA GLU A 668 -50.31 -0.64 0.37
C GLU A 668 -50.69 -1.08 1.79
N SER A 669 -49.95 -2.03 2.36
CA SER A 669 -50.20 -2.55 3.70
C SER A 669 -50.05 -1.44 4.74
N VAL A 670 -48.94 -0.70 4.71
CA VAL A 670 -48.64 0.35 5.70
C VAL A 670 -49.66 1.47 5.63
N ALA A 671 -50.04 1.92 4.43
CA ALA A 671 -51.06 2.94 4.27
C ALA A 671 -52.44 2.46 4.77
N THR A 672 -52.82 1.20 4.50
CA THR A 672 -54.07 0.62 5.04
C THR A 672 -54.04 0.52 6.57
N HIS A 673 -52.91 0.14 7.18
CA HIS A 673 -52.78 0.09 8.63
C HIS A 673 -52.84 1.49 9.25
N ILE A 674 -52.21 2.50 8.65
CA ILE A 674 -52.33 3.90 9.10
C ILE A 674 -53.80 4.35 9.06
N LYS A 675 -54.52 4.04 7.97
CA LYS A 675 -55.94 4.37 7.84
C LYS A 675 -56.81 3.67 8.88
N ASN A 676 -56.55 2.38 9.14
CA ASN A 676 -57.36 1.58 10.07
C ASN A 676 -56.97 1.80 11.54
N SER A 677 -55.84 2.46 11.82
CA SER A 677 -55.43 2.82 13.17
C SER A 677 -56.41 3.85 13.77
N PRO A 678 -56.79 3.71 15.06
CA PRO A 678 -57.53 4.74 15.77
C PRO A 678 -56.83 6.09 15.64
N ASP A 679 -57.52 7.09 15.12
CA ASP A 679 -57.01 8.45 14.86
C ASP A 679 -55.70 8.53 14.04
N GLY A 680 -55.30 7.48 13.31
CA GLY A 680 -53.97 7.43 12.67
C GLY A 680 -53.71 8.56 11.67
N ILE A 681 -54.68 8.83 10.79
CA ILE A 681 -54.60 9.96 9.85
C ILE A 681 -54.57 11.29 10.61
N LYS A 682 -55.44 11.46 11.61
CA LYS A 682 -55.52 12.67 12.43
C LYS A 682 -54.20 12.95 13.15
N THR A 683 -53.60 11.96 13.80
CA THR A 683 -52.30 12.04 14.47
C THR A 683 -51.20 12.49 13.51
N ILE A 684 -51.15 11.95 12.29
CA ILE A 684 -50.17 12.39 11.28
C ILE A 684 -50.42 13.86 10.91
N LEU A 685 -51.67 14.25 10.64
CA LEU A 685 -52.01 15.61 10.22
C LEU A 685 -51.75 16.68 11.29
N GLU A 686 -51.69 16.33 12.58
CA GLU A 686 -51.28 17.25 13.66
C GLU A 686 -49.86 17.79 13.48
N PHE A 687 -48.96 17.03 12.84
CA PHE A 687 -47.58 17.46 12.63
C PHE A 687 -47.39 18.42 11.44
N LEU A 688 -48.41 18.66 10.60
CA LEU A 688 -48.30 19.60 9.47
C LEU A 688 -48.00 21.03 9.91
N GLU A 689 -48.40 21.40 11.13
CA GLU A 689 -48.22 22.74 11.72
C GLU A 689 -47.14 22.75 12.80
N TYR A 690 -46.37 21.66 12.93
CA TYR A 690 -45.34 21.56 13.97
C TYR A 690 -44.28 22.66 13.81
N PRO A 691 -43.79 23.30 14.89
CA PRO A 691 -42.92 24.47 14.80
C PRO A 691 -41.59 24.19 14.07
N GLU A 692 -41.01 23.02 14.28
CA GLU A 692 -39.74 22.58 13.70
C GLU A 692 -39.92 22.07 12.25
N VAL A 693 -39.10 22.62 11.34
CA VAL A 693 -39.13 22.32 9.90
C VAL A 693 -38.91 20.82 9.62
N GLU A 694 -38.03 20.16 10.37
CA GLU A 694 -37.68 18.74 10.19
C GLU A 694 -38.90 17.81 10.35
N HIS A 695 -39.78 18.08 11.31
CA HIS A 695 -41.02 17.31 11.48
C HIS A 695 -41.90 17.49 10.26
N ARG A 696 -42.13 18.75 9.88
CA ARG A 696 -42.96 19.13 8.74
C ARG A 696 -42.51 18.44 7.46
N ILE A 697 -41.21 18.49 7.12
CA ILE A 697 -40.69 17.85 5.90
C ILE A 697 -41.12 16.37 5.80
N HIS A 698 -40.99 15.60 6.89
CA HIS A 698 -41.26 14.17 6.86
C HIS A 698 -42.77 13.86 6.87
N VAL A 699 -43.57 14.63 7.61
CA VAL A 699 -45.03 14.46 7.60
C VAL A 699 -45.63 14.89 6.26
N PHE A 700 -45.14 15.95 5.61
CA PHE A 700 -45.59 16.36 4.27
C PHE A 700 -45.31 15.25 3.25
N LYS A 701 -44.12 14.65 3.29
CA LYS A 701 -43.78 13.51 2.44
C LYS A 701 -44.65 12.27 2.70
N LEU A 702 -44.89 11.93 3.97
CA LEU A 702 -45.78 10.82 4.33
C LEU A 702 -47.21 11.09 3.86
N THR A 703 -47.73 12.29 4.11
CA THR A 703 -49.08 12.71 3.70
C THR A 703 -49.24 12.67 2.17
N ARG A 704 -48.21 13.07 1.41
CA ARG A 704 -48.21 12.95 -0.04
C ARG A 704 -48.40 11.49 -0.49
N VAL A 705 -47.66 10.55 0.08
CA VAL A 705 -47.79 9.12 -0.26
C VAL A 705 -49.17 8.59 0.12
N LEU A 706 -49.71 9.00 1.28
CA LEU A 706 -51.04 8.57 1.73
C LEU A 706 -52.17 9.14 0.85
N THR A 707 -52.04 10.37 0.33
CA THR A 707 -53.06 10.97 -0.55
C THR A 707 -53.18 10.27 -1.90
N GLU A 708 -52.10 9.67 -2.42
CA GLU A 708 -52.15 8.88 -3.67
C GLU A 708 -53.04 7.62 -3.54
N LYS A 709 -53.24 7.13 -2.31
CA LYS A 709 -53.99 5.90 -2.00
C LYS A 709 -55.37 6.16 -1.42
N PHE A 710 -55.44 7.04 -0.43
CA PHE A 710 -56.65 7.31 0.38
C PHE A 710 -57.05 8.79 0.33
N GLY A 711 -57.00 9.39 -0.87
CA GLY A 711 -57.31 10.82 -1.05
C GLY A 711 -58.66 11.24 -0.47
N HIS A 712 -59.70 10.41 -0.57
CA HIS A 712 -61.02 10.72 0.01
C HIS A 712 -61.02 10.78 1.53
N ASP A 713 -60.38 9.82 2.21
CA ASP A 713 -60.32 9.77 3.67
C ASP A 713 -59.47 10.93 4.21
N LEU A 714 -58.32 11.22 3.57
CA LEU A 714 -57.48 12.36 3.93
C LEU A 714 -58.19 13.69 3.68
N ALA A 715 -58.92 13.83 2.57
CA ALA A 715 -59.70 15.03 2.30
C ALA A 715 -60.82 15.24 3.32
N HIS A 716 -61.44 14.16 3.83
CA HIS A 716 -62.43 14.25 4.89
C HIS A 716 -61.81 14.78 6.20
N GLU A 717 -60.69 14.22 6.62
CA GLU A 717 -60.03 14.63 7.86
C GLU A 717 -59.42 16.04 7.78
N LEU A 718 -58.85 16.42 6.63
CA LEU A 718 -58.34 17.78 6.39
C LEU A 718 -59.45 18.85 6.46
N ARG A 719 -60.68 18.50 6.05
CA ARG A 719 -61.85 19.40 6.18
C ARG A 719 -62.29 19.52 7.64
N ILE A 720 -62.36 18.40 8.37
CA ILE A 720 -62.74 18.40 9.79
C ILE A 720 -61.75 19.22 10.63
N SER A 721 -60.46 19.14 10.29
CA SER A 721 -59.39 19.84 10.99
C SER A 721 -59.13 21.26 10.48
N ASP A 722 -59.85 21.74 9.46
CA ASP A 722 -59.66 23.04 8.79
C ASP A 722 -58.22 23.28 8.27
N LYS A 723 -57.53 22.21 7.87
CA LYS A 723 -56.13 22.22 7.41
C LYS A 723 -55.98 22.27 5.91
N LEU A 724 -57.08 22.30 5.16
CA LEU A 724 -57.04 22.37 3.70
C LEU A 724 -56.46 23.71 3.17
N PRO A 725 -56.82 24.88 3.74
CA PRO A 725 -56.22 26.16 3.34
C PRO A 725 -54.72 26.26 3.68
N LEU A 726 -54.29 25.65 4.79
CA LEU A 726 -52.88 25.61 5.23
C LEU A 726 -51.94 25.11 4.13
N LEU A 727 -52.35 24.10 3.35
CA LEU A 727 -51.53 23.56 2.26
C LEU A 727 -51.26 24.59 1.16
N LYS A 728 -52.24 25.45 0.87
CA LYS A 728 -52.08 26.58 -0.07
C LYS A 728 -51.17 27.65 0.54
N GLU A 729 -51.37 27.99 1.81
CA GLU A 729 -50.53 28.97 2.51
C GLU A 729 -49.07 28.55 2.51
N LYS A 730 -48.77 27.29 2.84
CA LYS A 730 -47.40 26.74 2.84
C LYS A 730 -46.75 26.72 1.45
N LEU A 731 -47.56 26.52 0.41
CA LEU A 731 -47.08 26.56 -0.97
C LEU A 731 -46.70 28.00 -1.41
N LEU A 732 -47.45 29.00 -0.95
CA LEU A 732 -47.21 30.42 -1.27
C LEU A 732 -46.22 31.11 -0.32
N ASP A 733 -45.96 30.54 0.85
CA ASP A 733 -45.10 31.10 1.88
C ASP A 733 -43.62 31.08 1.45
N ASN A 734 -42.99 32.26 1.47
CA ASN A 734 -41.57 32.38 1.12
C ASN A 734 -40.63 31.73 2.16
N GLN A 735 -41.07 31.53 3.40
CA GLN A 735 -40.28 30.92 4.48
C GLN A 735 -40.30 29.39 4.44
N SER A 736 -41.29 28.79 3.78
CA SER A 736 -41.41 27.34 3.61
C SER A 736 -40.33 26.80 2.67
N THR A 737 -39.81 25.60 2.98
CA THR A 737 -38.76 24.93 2.19
C THR A 737 -39.28 24.45 0.84
N ASP A 738 -38.39 24.28 -0.14
CA ASP A 738 -38.78 23.76 -1.47
C ASP A 738 -39.42 22.36 -1.39
N SER A 739 -39.01 21.52 -0.42
CA SER A 739 -39.65 20.21 -0.18
C SER A 739 -41.08 20.40 0.29
N GLU A 740 -41.31 21.17 1.35
CA GLU A 740 -42.65 21.44 1.90
C GLU A 740 -43.58 22.01 0.82
N LYS A 741 -43.09 22.97 0.03
CA LYS A 741 -43.85 23.54 -1.08
C LYS A 741 -44.21 22.46 -2.10
N SER A 742 -43.23 21.67 -2.55
CA SER A 742 -43.48 20.65 -3.58
C SER A 742 -44.43 19.55 -3.10
N ASP A 743 -44.26 19.09 -1.86
CA ASP A 743 -45.12 18.06 -1.27
C ASP A 743 -46.53 18.63 -1.00
N SER A 744 -46.67 19.88 -0.58
CA SER A 744 -47.97 20.58 -0.44
C SER A 744 -48.73 20.64 -1.77
N ALA A 745 -48.05 21.00 -2.86
CA ALA A 745 -48.64 21.04 -4.19
C ALA A 745 -49.12 19.64 -4.63
N CYS A 746 -48.32 18.60 -4.40
CA CYS A 746 -48.70 17.23 -4.71
C CYS A 746 -49.87 16.71 -3.86
N ILE A 747 -49.91 17.03 -2.56
CA ILE A 747 -51.02 16.69 -1.68
C ILE A 747 -52.31 17.31 -2.23
N LEU A 748 -52.34 18.63 -2.45
CA LEU A 748 -53.52 19.32 -2.98
C LEU A 748 -53.95 18.77 -4.36
N ALA A 749 -53.00 18.42 -5.22
CA ALA A 749 -53.27 17.80 -6.51
C ALA A 749 -53.95 16.43 -6.40
N ASN A 750 -53.58 15.63 -5.40
CA ASN A 750 -54.09 14.26 -5.21
C ASN A 750 -55.44 14.22 -4.47
N LEU A 751 -55.82 15.29 -3.76
CA LEU A 751 -57.07 15.35 -3.01
C LEU A 751 -58.29 15.50 -3.93
N PRO A 752 -59.39 14.76 -3.70
CA PRO A 752 -60.66 14.99 -4.38
C PRO A 752 -61.34 16.26 -3.84
N LEU A 753 -61.18 17.36 -4.58
CA LEU A 753 -61.81 18.64 -4.31
C LEU A 753 -63.18 18.72 -5.00
N SER A 754 -64.16 19.30 -4.31
CA SER A 754 -65.45 19.68 -4.90
C SER A 754 -65.30 20.92 -5.79
N GLU A 755 -66.27 21.17 -6.68
CA GLU A 755 -66.25 22.36 -7.57
C GLU A 755 -66.17 23.67 -6.78
N ASP A 756 -66.84 23.75 -5.63
CA ASP A 756 -66.80 24.93 -4.74
C ASP A 756 -65.41 25.11 -4.09
N GLU A 757 -64.77 24.01 -3.68
CA GLU A 757 -63.40 24.04 -3.13
C GLU A 757 -62.36 24.43 -4.18
N VAL A 758 -62.52 23.96 -5.42
CA VAL A 758 -61.65 24.39 -6.53
C VAL A 758 -61.78 25.90 -6.73
N LYS A 759 -62.99 26.47 -6.65
CA LYS A 759 -63.20 27.92 -6.80
C LYS A 759 -62.69 28.74 -5.63
N THR A 760 -62.95 28.28 -4.40
CA THR A 760 -62.63 29.03 -3.17
C THR A 760 -61.15 28.90 -2.79
N ILE A 761 -60.57 27.70 -2.90
CA ILE A 761 -59.18 27.42 -2.52
C ILE A 761 -58.25 27.71 -3.69
N LEU A 762 -58.57 27.19 -4.88
CA LEU A 762 -57.78 27.37 -6.10
C LEU A 762 -58.34 28.53 -6.95
N GLU A 763 -58.48 29.70 -6.33
CA GLU A 763 -58.96 30.93 -6.98
C GLU A 763 -58.14 31.36 -8.23
N ALA A 764 -58.67 32.27 -9.04
CA ALA A 764 -58.04 32.72 -10.29
C ALA A 764 -56.62 33.28 -10.11
N SER A 765 -56.35 33.99 -9.01
CA SER A 765 -55.00 34.50 -8.69
C SER A 765 -53.99 33.37 -8.45
N PHE A 766 -54.45 32.25 -7.88
CA PHE A 766 -53.64 31.07 -7.61
C PHE A 766 -53.36 30.27 -8.89
N VAL A 767 -54.31 30.20 -9.82
CA VAL A 767 -54.09 29.64 -11.18
C VAL A 767 -53.03 30.44 -11.93
N SER A 768 -53.14 31.77 -11.90
CA SER A 768 -52.14 32.68 -12.49
C SER A 768 -50.75 32.43 -11.91
N TRP A 769 -50.64 32.35 -10.58
CA TRP A 769 -49.38 32.03 -9.91
C TRP A 769 -48.82 30.65 -10.30
N THR A 770 -49.68 29.63 -10.39
CA THR A 770 -49.31 28.26 -10.79
C THR A 770 -48.71 28.24 -12.20
N VAL A 771 -49.39 28.88 -13.16
CA VAL A 771 -48.95 28.99 -14.55
C VAL A 771 -47.65 29.79 -14.67
N MET A 772 -47.54 30.92 -13.97
CA MET A 772 -46.32 31.72 -13.95
C MET A 772 -45.13 30.94 -13.38
N THR A 773 -45.36 30.14 -12.34
CA THR A 773 -44.32 29.34 -11.69
C THR A 773 -43.83 28.21 -12.61
N LEU A 774 -44.75 27.50 -13.28
CA LEU A 774 -44.40 26.52 -14.31
C LEU A 774 -43.59 27.13 -15.46
N LYS A 775 -44.00 28.31 -15.97
CA LYS A 775 -43.25 29.03 -17.03
C LYS A 775 -41.86 29.51 -16.56
N LYS A 776 -41.72 29.92 -15.30
CA LYS A 776 -40.42 30.29 -14.72
C LYS A 776 -39.48 29.07 -14.63
N GLN A 777 -39.99 27.91 -14.23
CA GLN A 777 -39.21 26.68 -14.16
C GLN A 777 -38.70 26.20 -15.52
N GLN A 778 -39.45 26.43 -16.61
CA GLN A 778 -39.03 26.13 -17.98
C GLN A 778 -37.88 27.03 -18.49
N ARG A 779 -37.69 28.24 -17.93
CA ARG A 779 -36.73 29.25 -18.44
C ARG A 779 -35.31 29.13 -17.91
N ILE A 780 -34.98 28.16 -17.06
CA ILE A 780 -33.63 27.96 -16.52
C ILE A 780 -32.95 26.81 -17.30
N PRO A 781 -32.10 27.10 -18.30
CA PRO A 781 -31.37 26.07 -19.03
C PRO A 781 -30.07 25.77 -18.27
N ASN A 782 -29.91 24.54 -17.78
CA ASN A 782 -28.62 23.99 -17.35
C ASN A 782 -27.86 24.74 -16.21
N GLY A 783 -28.55 25.09 -15.12
CA GLY A 783 -27.88 25.43 -13.86
C GLY A 783 -27.51 24.17 -13.08
N ARG A 784 -26.21 23.88 -12.92
CA ARG A 784 -25.68 22.86 -11.99
C ARG A 784 -25.89 23.31 -10.53
N THR A 785 -27.11 23.25 -10.02
CA THR A 785 -27.38 23.34 -8.58
C THR A 785 -28.61 22.51 -8.26
N SER A 786 -28.41 21.48 -7.42
CA SER A 786 -29.38 20.65 -6.68
C SER A 786 -30.69 20.25 -7.39
N ARG A 787 -30.95 18.94 -7.48
CA ARG A 787 -32.30 18.38 -7.69
C ARG A 787 -33.26 18.94 -6.62
N PRO A 788 -34.19 19.86 -6.94
CA PRO A 788 -35.63 19.59 -6.75
C PRO A 788 -36.54 20.43 -7.70
N THR A 789 -36.65 20.08 -8.99
CA THR A 789 -37.59 20.77 -9.91
C THR A 789 -38.71 19.88 -10.44
N SER A 790 -38.62 18.56 -10.25
CA SER A 790 -39.61 17.64 -10.84
C SER A 790 -40.85 17.38 -9.98
N SER A 791 -40.74 17.32 -8.64
CA SER A 791 -41.92 17.10 -7.78
C SER A 791 -42.82 18.33 -7.74
N MET A 792 -42.22 19.53 -7.76
CA MET A 792 -42.98 20.78 -7.86
C MET A 792 -43.78 20.85 -9.17
N ALA A 793 -43.15 20.57 -10.32
CA ALA A 793 -43.85 20.55 -11.60
C ALA A 793 -44.99 19.51 -11.62
N GLU A 794 -44.77 18.33 -11.02
CA GLU A 794 -45.80 17.31 -10.85
C GLU A 794 -47.01 17.84 -10.06
N GLY A 795 -46.78 18.41 -8.87
CA GLY A 795 -47.84 18.99 -8.04
C GLY A 795 -48.58 20.13 -8.73
N LEU A 796 -47.86 21.06 -9.36
CA LEU A 796 -48.47 22.20 -10.06
C LEU A 796 -49.32 21.75 -11.27
N LEU A 797 -48.89 20.75 -12.04
CA LEU A 797 -49.71 20.19 -13.12
C LEU A 797 -50.91 19.44 -12.59
N GLY A 798 -50.74 18.68 -11.51
CA GLY A 798 -51.86 18.02 -10.84
C GLY A 798 -52.90 19.01 -10.30
N LEU A 799 -52.48 20.16 -9.79
CA LEU A 799 -53.38 21.26 -9.41
C LEU A 799 -54.17 21.79 -10.63
N LEU A 800 -53.52 21.97 -11.78
CA LEU A 800 -54.20 22.40 -13.00
C LEU A 800 -55.23 21.35 -13.49
N LEU A 801 -55.03 20.06 -13.20
CA LEU A 801 -56.00 19.02 -13.58
C LEU A 801 -57.37 19.21 -12.92
N HIS A 802 -57.45 19.81 -11.72
CA HIS A 802 -58.74 20.11 -11.09
C HIS A 802 -59.61 21.02 -11.96
N PHE A 803 -59.01 21.98 -12.67
CA PHE A 803 -59.73 22.87 -13.60
C PHE A 803 -60.08 22.18 -14.93
N THR A 804 -59.32 21.17 -15.34
CA THR A 804 -59.63 20.45 -16.59
C THR A 804 -60.83 19.51 -16.46
N ARG A 805 -61.19 19.14 -15.22
CA ARG A 805 -62.28 18.19 -14.93
C ARG A 805 -63.64 18.85 -14.78
N SER A 806 -63.70 20.17 -14.59
CA SER A 806 -64.96 20.91 -14.46
C SER A 806 -65.46 21.47 -15.79
N LEU A 807 -66.77 21.42 -16.00
CA LEU A 807 -67.46 21.97 -17.18
C LEU A 807 -68.15 23.32 -16.89
N ASP A 808 -67.91 23.92 -15.71
CA ASP A 808 -68.53 25.19 -15.36
C ASP A 808 -67.94 26.37 -16.15
N ARG A 809 -68.79 27.37 -16.41
CA ARG A 809 -68.47 28.50 -17.30
C ARG A 809 -67.28 29.34 -16.79
N GLU A 810 -67.12 29.46 -15.48
CA GLU A 810 -66.04 30.25 -14.85
C GLU A 810 -64.71 29.51 -15.00
N THR A 811 -64.68 28.21 -14.73
CA THR A 811 -63.48 27.38 -14.95
C THR A 811 -63.06 27.33 -16.41
N ILE A 812 -64.00 27.21 -17.35
CA ILE A 812 -63.71 27.27 -18.78
C ILE A 812 -63.13 28.64 -19.17
N SER A 813 -63.62 29.73 -18.56
CA SER A 813 -63.05 31.07 -18.76
C SER A 813 -61.60 31.13 -18.29
N MET A 814 -61.28 30.57 -17.12
CA MET A 814 -59.92 30.51 -16.59
C MET A 814 -58.99 29.66 -17.47
N VAL A 815 -59.46 28.50 -17.96
CA VAL A 815 -58.72 27.66 -18.92
C VAL A 815 -58.32 28.45 -20.16
N LYS A 816 -59.25 29.26 -20.70
CA LYS A 816 -59.02 30.10 -21.87
C LYS A 816 -58.07 31.26 -21.57
N GLU A 817 -58.31 31.99 -20.48
CA GLU A 817 -57.54 33.18 -20.07
C GLU A 817 -56.07 32.84 -19.82
N TYR A 818 -55.79 31.76 -19.10
CA TYR A 818 -54.44 31.36 -18.70
C TYR A 818 -53.75 30.39 -19.67
N GLN A 819 -54.39 30.05 -20.79
CA GLN A 819 -53.88 29.16 -21.82
C GLN A 819 -53.42 27.78 -21.27
N ILE A 820 -54.24 27.16 -20.43
CA ILE A 820 -53.90 25.93 -19.69
C ILE A 820 -53.56 24.76 -20.64
N MET A 821 -54.24 24.64 -21.79
CA MET A 821 -53.96 23.59 -22.77
C MET A 821 -52.56 23.74 -23.37
N THR A 822 -52.17 24.97 -23.69
CA THR A 822 -50.83 25.29 -24.19
C THR A 822 -49.78 24.90 -23.14
N ILE A 823 -50.03 25.18 -21.86
CA ILE A 823 -49.12 24.79 -20.78
C ILE A 823 -48.93 23.28 -20.72
N PHE A 824 -50.01 22.49 -20.73
CA PHE A 824 -49.87 21.03 -20.74
C PHE A 824 -49.12 20.54 -21.98
N CYS A 825 -49.40 21.12 -23.16
CA CYS A 825 -48.71 20.77 -24.39
C CYS A 825 -47.21 21.08 -24.35
N GLU A 826 -46.82 22.24 -23.81
CA GLU A 826 -45.42 22.63 -23.64
C GLU A 826 -44.68 21.62 -22.76
N GLN A 827 -45.30 21.10 -21.70
CA GLN A 827 -44.69 20.14 -20.77
C GLN A 827 -44.40 18.74 -21.37
N LEU A 828 -44.99 18.40 -22.52
CA LEU A 828 -44.72 17.12 -23.20
C LEU A 828 -43.36 17.11 -23.93
N ASN A 829 -42.90 18.27 -24.40
CA ASN A 829 -41.73 18.41 -25.29
C ASN A 829 -40.38 18.60 -24.55
N PHE A 830 -40.41 18.76 -23.22
CA PHE A 830 -39.21 18.89 -22.39
C PHE A 830 -38.76 17.53 -21.83
N ALA A 831 -37.51 17.44 -21.35
CA ALA A 831 -36.95 16.28 -20.62
C ALA A 831 -37.63 16.09 -19.25
N ALA A 832 -38.94 15.91 -19.27
CA ALA A 832 -39.82 15.76 -18.14
C ALA A 832 -39.79 14.31 -17.64
N LYS A 833 -39.85 14.14 -16.31
CA LYS A 833 -40.03 12.81 -15.72
C LYS A 833 -41.32 12.17 -16.27
N PRO A 834 -41.41 10.82 -16.35
CA PRO A 834 -42.58 10.14 -16.88
C PRO A 834 -43.90 10.62 -16.27
N ARG A 835 -43.94 10.83 -14.96
CA ARG A 835 -45.13 11.31 -14.25
C ARG A 835 -45.61 12.70 -14.69
N VAL A 836 -44.70 13.62 -15.01
CA VAL A 836 -45.03 14.96 -15.53
C VAL A 836 -45.66 14.86 -16.92
N LYS A 837 -45.07 14.04 -17.82
CA LYS A 837 -45.63 13.76 -19.15
C LYS A 837 -47.01 13.12 -19.05
N GLN A 838 -47.18 12.18 -18.12
CA GLN A 838 -48.45 11.51 -17.85
C GLN A 838 -49.54 12.50 -17.41
N LEU A 839 -49.26 13.35 -16.41
CA LEU A 839 -50.21 14.36 -15.94
C LEU A 839 -50.56 15.37 -17.03
N ALA A 840 -49.57 15.77 -17.84
CA ALA A 840 -49.81 16.68 -18.95
C ALA A 840 -50.69 16.07 -20.05
N ALA A 841 -50.46 14.80 -20.41
CA ALA A 841 -51.32 14.08 -21.33
C ALA A 841 -52.76 13.93 -20.78
N PHE A 842 -52.92 13.67 -19.47
CA PHE A 842 -54.25 13.66 -18.84
C PHE A 842 -54.95 15.04 -18.88
N GLY A 843 -54.20 16.13 -18.72
CA GLY A 843 -54.75 17.49 -18.84
C GLY A 843 -55.29 17.76 -20.24
N LEU A 844 -54.50 17.39 -21.26
CA LEU A 844 -54.91 17.50 -22.67
C LEU A 844 -56.12 16.62 -22.99
N LYS A 845 -56.16 15.39 -22.46
CA LYS A 845 -57.31 14.49 -22.57
C LYS A 845 -58.58 15.15 -22.04
N ASN A 846 -58.55 15.60 -20.77
CA ASN A 846 -59.72 16.20 -20.11
C ASN A 846 -60.22 17.45 -20.85
N LEU A 847 -59.31 18.32 -21.32
CA LEU A 847 -59.67 19.52 -22.08
C LEU A 847 -60.26 19.20 -23.46
N SER A 848 -59.76 18.16 -24.13
CA SER A 848 -60.31 17.66 -25.40
C SER A 848 -61.72 17.09 -25.23
N GLU A 849 -61.96 16.32 -24.15
CA GLU A 849 -63.28 15.78 -23.79
C GLU A 849 -64.27 16.91 -23.45
N ALA A 850 -63.82 17.93 -22.70
CA ALA A 850 -64.63 19.11 -22.38
C ALA A 850 -64.99 19.91 -23.64
N GLY A 851 -64.02 20.17 -24.52
CA GLY A 851 -64.24 20.88 -25.78
C GLY A 851 -65.28 20.21 -26.67
N ARG A 852 -65.23 18.88 -26.75
CA ARG A 852 -66.23 18.09 -27.48
C ARG A 852 -67.60 18.16 -26.83
N SER A 853 -67.68 18.02 -25.51
CA SER A 853 -68.95 18.04 -24.80
C SER A 853 -69.68 19.37 -24.98
N LEU A 854 -68.93 20.48 -24.99
CA LEU A 854 -69.45 21.82 -25.29
C LEU A 854 -69.87 21.97 -26.75
N ALA A 855 -69.08 21.46 -27.70
CA ALA A 855 -69.42 21.49 -29.12
C ALA A 855 -70.67 20.65 -29.46
N ALA A 856 -70.97 19.61 -28.68
CA ALA A 856 -72.18 18.81 -28.82
C ALA A 856 -73.42 19.47 -28.21
N ALA A 857 -73.24 20.37 -27.23
CA ALA A 857 -74.32 21.05 -26.52
C ALA A 857 -74.86 22.30 -27.24
N ASP A 858 -74.09 22.88 -28.17
CA ASP A 858 -74.40 24.18 -28.79
C ASP A 858 -74.49 24.11 -30.33
N PRO A 859 -75.58 23.55 -30.91
CA PRO A 859 -75.86 23.70 -32.33
C PRO A 859 -76.65 24.99 -32.54
N GLU A 860 -76.00 26.15 -32.61
CA GLU A 860 -76.70 27.35 -33.10
C GLU A 860 -77.20 27.09 -34.54
N PRO A 861 -78.50 27.21 -34.84
CA PRO A 861 -78.97 27.14 -36.21
C PRO A 861 -78.52 28.39 -36.97
N PRO A 862 -78.15 28.29 -38.25
CA PRO A 862 -77.77 29.45 -39.05
C PRO A 862 -78.95 30.45 -39.11
N PRO A 863 -78.69 31.77 -39.14
CA PRO A 863 -79.76 32.77 -39.19
C PRO A 863 -80.63 32.56 -40.45
N PRO A 864 -81.95 32.83 -40.39
CA PRO A 864 -82.83 32.64 -41.53
C PRO A 864 -82.39 33.57 -42.67
N GLN A 865 -82.06 32.98 -43.82
CA GLN A 865 -81.84 33.74 -45.05
C GLN A 865 -83.15 34.43 -45.43
N GLY A 866 -83.21 35.75 -45.26
CA GLY A 866 -84.32 36.59 -45.66
C GLY A 866 -84.49 36.63 -47.18
N PHE A 867 -85.76 36.68 -47.61
CA PHE A 867 -86.22 36.90 -48.98
C PHE A 867 -85.42 38.01 -49.70
N CYS A 868 -84.58 37.63 -50.67
CA CYS A 868 -84.16 38.37 -51.90
C CYS A 868 -82.79 37.89 -52.41
N ALA A 869 -82.70 36.65 -52.89
CA ALA A 869 -81.51 36.14 -53.60
C ALA A 869 -81.83 35.50 -54.96
N SER A 870 -82.91 35.92 -55.60
CA SER A 870 -83.08 35.81 -57.05
C SER A 870 -82.60 37.12 -57.66
N LEU A 871 -81.51 37.07 -58.46
CA LEU A 871 -80.88 38.13 -59.27
C LEU A 871 -79.44 38.52 -58.88
N VAL A 872 -78.51 37.55 -58.78
CA VAL A 872 -77.12 37.76 -59.25
C VAL A 872 -76.60 36.45 -59.83
N PHE A 873 -76.87 36.23 -61.12
CA PHE A 873 -76.01 35.42 -61.99
C PHE A 873 -74.84 36.33 -62.44
N MET A 874 -73.64 35.76 -62.58
CA MET A 874 -72.40 36.36 -63.13
C MET A 874 -71.38 36.94 -62.12
N CYS A 875 -70.82 36.08 -61.26
CA CYS A 875 -69.37 36.06 -60.97
C CYS A 875 -69.04 34.78 -60.18
N GLY A 876 -68.22 33.90 -60.76
CA GLY A 876 -67.72 32.71 -60.10
C GLY A 876 -66.80 33.06 -58.94
N ARG A 877 -67.35 33.13 -57.73
CA ARG A 877 -66.62 32.94 -56.48
C ARG A 877 -67.50 32.13 -55.55
N THR A 878 -67.16 30.86 -55.40
CA THR A 878 -67.62 30.05 -54.27
C THR A 878 -67.33 30.83 -52.99
N SER A 879 -68.35 31.29 -52.29
CA SER A 879 -68.22 31.71 -50.90
C SER A 879 -67.69 30.50 -50.15
N LYS A 880 -66.41 30.55 -49.74
CA LYS A 880 -65.83 29.55 -48.84
C LYS A 880 -66.67 29.61 -47.56
N GLU A 881 -67.48 28.60 -47.33
CA GLU A 881 -68.01 28.35 -45.99
C GLU A 881 -66.80 28.38 -45.02
N PRO A 882 -66.93 29.05 -43.86
CA PRO A 882 -65.85 29.06 -42.88
C PRO A 882 -65.53 27.60 -42.52
N ALA A 883 -64.30 27.19 -42.75
CA ALA A 883 -63.88 25.80 -42.58
C ALA A 883 -64.15 25.34 -41.13
N THR A 884 -65.14 24.47 -40.95
CA THR A 884 -65.45 23.89 -39.65
C THR A 884 -64.29 22.98 -39.23
N CYS A 885 -64.04 22.90 -37.91
CA CYS A 885 -62.99 22.04 -37.38
C CYS A 885 -63.27 20.57 -37.77
N PRO A 886 -62.31 19.81 -38.31
CA PRO A 886 -62.54 18.41 -38.70
C PRO A 886 -62.87 17.50 -37.51
N ILE A 887 -62.54 17.93 -36.28
CA ILE A 887 -62.76 17.17 -35.04
C ILE A 887 -64.09 17.55 -34.37
N HIS A 888 -64.39 18.84 -34.23
CA HIS A 888 -65.60 19.32 -33.54
C HIS A 888 -66.77 19.63 -34.46
N ASN A 889 -66.53 19.74 -35.77
CA ASN A 889 -67.50 20.17 -36.78
C ASN A 889 -68.15 21.56 -36.53
N VAL A 890 -67.58 22.34 -35.60
CA VAL A 890 -67.93 23.74 -35.31
C VAL A 890 -66.68 24.60 -35.58
N GLN A 891 -66.82 25.92 -35.69
CA GLN A 891 -65.67 26.81 -35.76
C GLN A 891 -64.85 26.71 -34.46
N CYS A 892 -63.55 26.45 -34.59
CA CYS A 892 -62.59 26.53 -33.50
C CYS A 892 -61.59 27.64 -33.79
N GLU A 893 -61.36 28.51 -32.81
CA GLU A 893 -60.30 29.51 -32.87
C GLU A 893 -58.92 28.86 -33.05
N ASN A 894 -58.00 29.55 -33.71
CA ASN A 894 -56.59 29.16 -33.71
C ASN A 894 -56.05 29.30 -32.28
N ASN A 895 -55.25 28.33 -31.79
CA ASN A 895 -54.88 28.21 -30.37
C ASN A 895 -56.06 27.98 -29.40
N SER A 896 -57.11 27.29 -29.87
CA SER A 896 -58.25 26.90 -29.04
C SER A 896 -57.82 26.03 -27.85
N GLN A 897 -58.08 26.51 -26.63
CA GLN A 897 -57.73 25.83 -25.37
C GLN A 897 -58.57 24.57 -25.06
N LEU A 898 -59.37 24.12 -26.03
CA LEU A 898 -60.26 22.97 -25.94
C LEU A 898 -60.17 22.06 -27.18
N CYS A 899 -59.22 22.30 -28.09
CA CYS A 899 -59.09 21.55 -29.35
C CYS A 899 -57.63 21.16 -29.62
N LEU A 900 -57.33 19.85 -29.53
CA LEU A 900 -55.97 19.31 -29.68
C LEU A 900 -55.34 19.67 -31.03
N LEU A 901 -56.12 19.64 -32.11
CA LEU A 901 -55.64 19.98 -33.46
C LEU A 901 -55.29 21.47 -33.59
N LYS A 902 -56.16 22.37 -33.11
CA LYS A 902 -55.96 23.82 -33.27
C LYS A 902 -54.89 24.40 -32.34
N SER A 903 -54.51 23.65 -31.30
CA SER A 903 -53.42 23.98 -30.38
C SER A 903 -52.12 23.20 -30.66
N ASN A 904 -52.04 22.50 -31.80
CA ASN A 904 -50.86 21.72 -32.22
C ASN A 904 -50.38 20.70 -31.18
N CYS A 905 -51.30 20.07 -30.47
CA CYS A 905 -50.98 19.09 -29.41
C CYS A 905 -50.84 17.66 -29.92
N ILE A 906 -51.24 17.38 -31.17
CA ILE A 906 -51.26 16.02 -31.73
C ILE A 906 -49.84 15.48 -31.90
N ASP A 907 -48.95 16.20 -32.58
CA ASP A 907 -47.58 15.71 -32.84
C ASP A 907 -46.78 15.45 -31.54
N PRO A 908 -46.83 16.34 -30.52
CA PRO A 908 -46.24 16.04 -29.21
C PRO A 908 -46.79 14.76 -28.56
N LEU A 909 -48.10 14.50 -28.66
CA LEU A 909 -48.72 13.29 -28.13
C LEU A 909 -48.30 12.03 -28.92
N VAL A 910 -48.14 12.13 -30.23
CA VAL A 910 -47.61 11.04 -31.07
C VAL A 910 -46.18 10.71 -30.67
N GLY A 911 -45.33 11.72 -30.40
CA GLY A 911 -43.98 11.50 -29.90
C GLY A 911 -43.91 10.68 -28.61
N LEU A 912 -44.91 10.79 -27.74
CA LEU A 912 -44.99 10.02 -26.48
C LEU A 912 -45.36 8.55 -26.65
N LEU A 913 -45.80 8.13 -27.83
CA LEU A 913 -46.05 6.72 -28.11
C LEU A 913 -44.74 5.91 -28.13
N HIS A 914 -43.61 6.56 -28.40
CA HIS A 914 -42.27 5.96 -28.36
C HIS A 914 -41.52 6.17 -27.02
N ASP A 915 -42.21 6.60 -25.96
CA ASP A 915 -41.61 6.78 -24.63
C ASP A 915 -41.29 5.44 -23.94
N ASP A 916 -40.25 5.40 -23.12
CA ASP A 916 -39.85 4.18 -22.38
C ASP A 916 -40.86 3.80 -21.28
N ASP A 917 -41.67 4.76 -20.79
CA ASP A 917 -42.65 4.51 -19.73
C ASP A 917 -44.04 4.15 -20.27
N THR A 918 -44.50 2.93 -19.94
CA THR A 918 -45.81 2.41 -20.35
C THR A 918 -46.99 3.27 -19.89
N ASN A 919 -46.92 3.92 -18.72
CA ASN A 919 -48.00 4.77 -18.23
C ASN A 919 -48.09 6.08 -19.02
N VAL A 920 -46.95 6.59 -19.52
CA VAL A 920 -46.91 7.76 -20.42
C VAL A 920 -47.55 7.39 -21.76
N GLN A 921 -47.18 6.24 -22.33
CA GLN A 921 -47.76 5.73 -23.57
C GLN A 921 -49.29 5.55 -23.43
N ILE A 922 -49.77 4.98 -22.31
CA ILE A 922 -51.21 4.84 -22.04
C ILE A 922 -51.88 6.21 -22.01
N ALA A 923 -51.34 7.18 -21.28
CA ALA A 923 -51.94 8.51 -21.16
C ALA A 923 -51.99 9.25 -22.52
N ALA A 924 -50.95 9.09 -23.35
CA ALA A 924 -50.90 9.65 -24.70
C ALA A 924 -51.99 9.04 -25.61
N ILE A 925 -52.15 7.70 -25.60
CA ILE A 925 -53.23 7.04 -26.34
C ILE A 925 -54.60 7.47 -25.84
N GLU A 926 -54.80 7.61 -24.52
CA GLU A 926 -56.09 8.06 -23.99
C GLU A 926 -56.41 9.48 -24.45
N ALA A 927 -55.43 10.39 -24.48
CA ALA A 927 -55.61 11.74 -25.01
C ALA A 927 -55.93 11.74 -26.50
N LEU A 928 -55.21 10.96 -27.32
CA LEU A 928 -55.47 10.83 -28.77
C LEU A 928 -56.81 10.15 -29.06
N SER A 929 -57.20 9.17 -28.25
CA SER A 929 -58.47 8.45 -28.35
C SER A 929 -59.67 9.37 -28.17
N THR A 930 -59.50 10.48 -27.44
CA THR A 930 -60.53 11.52 -27.35
C THR A 930 -60.92 12.03 -28.72
N LEU A 931 -60.09 11.91 -29.77
CA LEU A 931 -60.39 12.40 -31.11
C LEU A 931 -61.28 11.44 -31.93
N MET A 932 -61.45 10.19 -31.51
CA MET A 932 -62.07 9.11 -32.30
C MET A 932 -63.37 8.50 -31.72
N LEU A 933 -64.20 9.25 -30.97
CA LEU A 933 -65.47 8.70 -30.44
C LEU A 933 -66.60 8.76 -31.49
N ASP A 934 -67.49 7.75 -31.46
CA ASP A 934 -68.49 7.45 -32.49
C ASP A 934 -69.67 8.46 -32.58
N THR A 935 -69.66 9.54 -31.81
CA THR A 935 -70.84 10.42 -31.60
C THR A 935 -70.94 11.64 -32.51
N SER A 936 -70.05 11.82 -33.50
CA SER A 936 -70.00 13.06 -34.31
C SER A 936 -70.29 12.85 -35.81
N ASN A 937 -71.04 13.79 -36.43
CA ASN A 937 -71.23 13.93 -37.88
C ASN A 937 -69.91 14.30 -38.64
N GLY A 938 -68.75 14.11 -38.02
CA GLY A 938 -67.41 14.39 -38.51
C GLY A 938 -66.42 13.24 -38.33
N TYR A 939 -66.85 12.07 -37.86
CA TYR A 939 -65.97 10.92 -37.55
C TYR A 939 -64.96 10.58 -38.66
N LYS A 940 -65.42 10.47 -39.91
CA LYS A 940 -64.53 10.22 -41.06
C LYS A 940 -63.48 11.31 -41.25
N ARG A 941 -63.87 12.59 -41.13
CA ARG A 941 -62.95 13.74 -41.23
C ARG A 941 -61.92 13.77 -40.11
N ALA A 942 -62.31 13.36 -38.89
CA ALA A 942 -61.40 13.24 -37.77
C ALA A 942 -60.36 12.14 -38.02
N VAL A 943 -60.78 10.96 -38.48
CA VAL A 943 -59.88 9.85 -38.83
C VAL A 943 -58.93 10.22 -39.98
N ASP A 944 -59.45 10.86 -41.03
CA ASP A 944 -58.63 11.34 -42.17
C ASP A 944 -57.58 12.37 -41.71
N GLU A 945 -57.90 13.21 -40.72
CA GLU A 945 -56.95 14.18 -40.17
C GLU A 945 -55.89 13.51 -39.28
N LEU A 946 -56.26 12.51 -38.47
CA LEU A 946 -55.30 11.71 -37.69
C LEU A 946 -54.33 10.94 -38.57
N GLU A 947 -54.80 10.47 -39.73
CA GLU A 947 -53.95 9.80 -40.74
C GLU A 947 -52.92 10.77 -41.35
N LYS A 948 -53.25 12.07 -41.51
CA LYS A 948 -52.29 13.09 -41.99
C LYS A 948 -51.18 13.40 -40.99
N HIS A 949 -51.47 13.26 -39.70
CA HIS A 949 -50.52 13.43 -38.60
C HIS A 949 -49.82 12.12 -38.22
N ASP A 950 -49.92 11.07 -39.06
CA ASP A 950 -49.32 9.74 -38.84
C ASP A 950 -49.66 9.06 -37.50
N VAL A 951 -50.76 9.49 -36.85
CA VAL A 951 -51.19 8.97 -35.54
C VAL A 951 -51.48 7.46 -35.63
N ILE A 952 -52.22 7.04 -36.65
CA ILE A 952 -52.64 5.65 -36.83
C ILE A 952 -51.42 4.74 -37.09
N ALA A 953 -50.43 5.23 -37.86
CA ALA A 953 -49.19 4.50 -38.12
C ALA A 953 -48.37 4.28 -36.84
N ALA A 954 -48.15 5.35 -36.05
CA ALA A 954 -47.41 5.29 -34.79
C ALA A 954 -48.07 4.34 -33.77
N VAL A 955 -49.40 4.28 -33.74
CA VAL A 955 -50.14 3.42 -32.81
C VAL A 955 -50.08 1.96 -33.25
N ILE A 956 -50.08 1.68 -34.55
CA ILE A 956 -49.85 0.34 -35.09
C ILE A 956 -48.45 -0.15 -34.73
N GLU A 957 -47.43 0.70 -34.91
CA GLU A 957 -46.05 0.39 -34.54
C GLU A 957 -45.96 0.01 -33.05
N LEU A 958 -46.47 0.87 -32.17
CA LEU A 958 -46.53 0.59 -30.73
C LEU A 958 -47.27 -0.72 -30.43
N PHE A 959 -48.43 -0.95 -31.05
CA PHE A 959 -49.21 -2.18 -30.83
C PHE A 959 -48.45 -3.45 -31.24
N THR A 960 -47.60 -3.39 -32.28
CA THR A 960 -46.82 -4.56 -32.72
C THR A 960 -45.71 -4.96 -31.76
N GLU A 961 -45.29 -4.08 -30.87
CA GLU A 961 -44.20 -4.33 -29.90
C GLU A 961 -44.70 -4.58 -28.47
N VAL A 962 -45.93 -4.15 -28.16
CA VAL A 962 -46.47 -4.17 -26.80
C VAL A 962 -46.97 -5.55 -26.36
N ARG A 963 -46.59 -5.93 -25.13
CA ARG A 963 -47.05 -7.17 -24.46
C ARG A 963 -48.53 -7.08 -24.02
N PRO A 964 -49.20 -8.22 -23.80
CA PRO A 964 -50.58 -8.23 -23.32
C PRO A 964 -50.79 -7.43 -22.03
N GLY A 965 -51.74 -6.48 -22.04
CA GLY A 965 -52.01 -5.58 -20.92
C GLY A 965 -52.89 -4.39 -21.31
N VAL A 966 -52.99 -3.40 -20.41
CA VAL A 966 -53.83 -2.20 -20.60
C VAL A 966 -53.39 -1.39 -21.82
N LEU A 967 -52.08 -1.22 -22.03
CA LEU A 967 -51.57 -0.49 -23.20
C LEU A 967 -51.97 -1.16 -24.53
N GLN A 968 -51.85 -2.49 -24.61
CA GLN A 968 -52.27 -3.26 -25.77
C GLN A 968 -53.76 -3.06 -26.06
N GLU A 969 -54.61 -3.13 -25.02
CA GLU A 969 -56.05 -2.93 -25.15
C GLU A 969 -56.39 -1.52 -25.67
N ARG A 970 -55.76 -0.47 -25.10
CA ARG A 970 -56.00 0.92 -25.49
C ARG A 970 -55.54 1.21 -26.92
N ALA A 971 -54.35 0.75 -27.31
CA ALA A 971 -53.83 0.92 -28.67
C ALA A 971 -54.76 0.22 -29.69
N LEU A 972 -55.15 -1.02 -29.37
CA LEU A 972 -56.00 -1.82 -30.22
C LEU A 972 -57.41 -1.25 -30.38
N TRP A 973 -57.99 -0.68 -29.32
CA TRP A 973 -59.26 0.03 -29.38
C TRP A 973 -59.22 1.18 -30.40
N MET A 974 -58.10 1.90 -30.48
CA MET A 974 -57.95 3.01 -31.41
C MET A 974 -57.71 2.53 -32.85
N ILE A 975 -56.93 1.46 -33.03
CA ILE A 975 -56.70 0.81 -34.34
C ILE A 975 -58.02 0.28 -34.90
N GLU A 976 -58.78 -0.48 -34.09
CA GLU A 976 -60.07 -1.05 -34.51
C GLU A 976 -61.02 0.04 -35.04
N ARG A 977 -61.08 1.18 -34.36
CA ARG A 977 -61.86 2.34 -34.77
C ARG A 977 -61.34 2.98 -36.06
N ALA A 978 -60.03 3.19 -36.19
CA ALA A 978 -59.44 3.75 -37.42
C ALA A 978 -59.82 2.91 -38.65
N LEU A 979 -59.81 1.58 -38.50
CA LEU A 979 -60.11 0.62 -39.55
C LEU A 979 -61.60 0.57 -39.96
N ARG A 980 -62.50 1.27 -39.26
CA ARG A 980 -63.90 1.42 -39.71
C ARG A 980 -64.04 2.36 -40.92
N VAL A 981 -63.02 3.17 -41.19
CA VAL A 981 -62.98 4.09 -42.33
C VAL A 981 -62.21 3.44 -43.48
N ASP A 982 -62.76 3.50 -44.70
CA ASP A 982 -62.21 2.81 -45.87
C ASP A 982 -60.75 3.19 -46.21
N GLY A 983 -60.34 4.43 -45.94
CA GLY A 983 -58.98 4.92 -46.22
C GLY A 983 -57.91 4.15 -45.44
N PRO A 984 -57.88 4.24 -44.10
CA PRO A 984 -56.99 3.45 -43.26
C PRO A 984 -57.14 1.93 -43.46
N ALA A 985 -58.38 1.43 -43.59
CA ALA A 985 -58.62 0.00 -43.81
C ALA A 985 -57.94 -0.52 -45.08
N HIS A 986 -58.00 0.24 -46.18
CA HIS A 986 -57.30 -0.10 -47.42
C HIS A 986 -55.78 0.00 -47.27
N ARG A 987 -55.26 1.08 -46.66
CA ARG A 987 -53.81 1.34 -46.49
C ARG A 987 -53.12 0.23 -45.68
N TYR A 988 -53.74 -0.23 -44.60
CA TYR A 988 -53.14 -1.20 -43.68
C TYR A 988 -53.55 -2.65 -43.96
N SER A 989 -54.37 -2.92 -44.98
CA SER A 989 -54.82 -4.27 -45.36
C SER A 989 -53.69 -5.25 -45.68
N LEU A 990 -52.54 -4.78 -46.17
CA LEU A 990 -51.39 -5.64 -46.52
C LEU A 990 -50.30 -5.66 -45.43
N ASN A 991 -50.54 -5.03 -44.28
CA ASN A 991 -49.56 -4.96 -43.21
C ASN A 991 -49.49 -6.29 -42.43
N GLN A 992 -48.47 -7.10 -42.73
CA GLN A 992 -48.29 -8.42 -42.12
C GLN A 992 -47.96 -8.37 -40.62
N SER A 993 -47.24 -7.34 -40.13
CA SER A 993 -46.92 -7.22 -38.71
C SER A 993 -48.18 -6.90 -37.89
N LEU A 994 -49.01 -5.99 -38.38
CA LEU A 994 -50.32 -5.70 -37.79
C LEU A 994 -51.21 -6.95 -37.74
N PHE A 995 -51.34 -7.69 -38.85
CA PHE A 995 -52.14 -8.91 -38.88
C PHE A 995 -51.67 -9.94 -37.85
N ARG A 996 -50.35 -10.17 -37.74
CA ARG A 996 -49.77 -11.09 -36.77
C ARG A 996 -50.08 -10.67 -35.33
N ALA A 997 -49.87 -9.39 -35.01
CA ALA A 997 -50.15 -8.84 -33.69
C ALA A 997 -51.65 -8.92 -33.33
N LEU A 998 -52.55 -8.69 -34.30
CA LEU A 998 -54.01 -8.84 -34.11
C LEU A 998 -54.40 -10.29 -33.81
N VAL A 999 -53.84 -11.27 -34.54
CA VAL A 999 -54.09 -12.70 -34.28
C VAL A 999 -53.56 -13.12 -32.90
N GLU A 1000 -52.41 -12.60 -32.50
CA GLU A 1000 -51.81 -12.86 -31.20
C GLU A 1000 -52.65 -12.28 -30.05
N ALA A 1001 -53.09 -11.02 -30.17
CA ALA A 1001 -54.01 -10.39 -29.24
C ALA A 1001 -55.37 -11.12 -29.17
N PHE A 1002 -55.90 -11.61 -30.29
CA PHE A 1002 -57.13 -12.42 -30.33
C PHE A 1002 -56.99 -13.75 -29.57
N LYS A 1003 -55.82 -14.39 -29.61
CA LYS A 1003 -55.57 -15.65 -28.90
C LYS A 1003 -55.27 -15.45 -27.41
N HIS A 1004 -54.40 -14.48 -27.10
CA HIS A 1004 -53.75 -14.37 -25.79
C HIS A 1004 -54.06 -13.08 -25.02
N GLY A 1005 -54.78 -12.12 -25.61
CA GLY A 1005 -55.16 -10.86 -24.96
C GLY A 1005 -56.21 -11.01 -23.86
N ASN A 1006 -56.45 -9.92 -23.13
CA ASN A 1006 -57.55 -9.83 -22.18
C ASN A 1006 -58.92 -9.80 -22.91
N ALA A 1007 -60.03 -9.90 -22.19
CA ALA A 1007 -61.37 -10.03 -22.80
C ALA A 1007 -61.71 -8.88 -23.78
N ASN A 1008 -61.34 -7.65 -23.45
CA ASN A 1008 -61.56 -6.47 -24.29
C ASN A 1008 -60.64 -6.45 -25.52
N ALA A 1009 -59.35 -6.74 -25.34
CA ALA A 1009 -58.38 -6.81 -26.43
C ALA A 1009 -58.77 -7.90 -27.45
N LYS A 1010 -59.27 -9.05 -26.99
CA LYS A 1010 -59.78 -10.10 -27.90
C LYS A 1010 -60.94 -9.61 -28.76
N ARG A 1011 -61.88 -8.87 -28.16
CA ARG A 1011 -63.02 -8.30 -28.88
C ARG A 1011 -62.57 -7.30 -29.93
N HIS A 1012 -61.75 -6.33 -29.55
CA HIS A 1012 -61.24 -5.32 -30.49
C HIS A 1012 -60.36 -5.93 -31.59
N ALA A 1013 -59.59 -6.98 -31.30
CA ALA A 1013 -58.80 -7.68 -32.31
C ALA A 1013 -59.70 -8.37 -33.35
N GLN A 1014 -60.79 -9.02 -32.90
CA GLN A 1014 -61.76 -9.65 -33.80
C GLN A 1014 -62.42 -8.61 -34.72
N ASP A 1015 -62.86 -7.48 -34.16
CA ASP A 1015 -63.51 -6.41 -34.90
C ASP A 1015 -62.52 -5.79 -35.92
N ALA A 1016 -61.28 -5.53 -35.53
CA ALA A 1016 -60.23 -5.06 -36.43
C ALA A 1016 -59.93 -6.03 -37.58
N LEU A 1017 -59.81 -7.33 -37.31
CA LEU A 1017 -59.62 -8.38 -38.34
C LEU A 1017 -60.83 -8.49 -39.30
N THR A 1018 -62.03 -8.21 -38.79
CA THR A 1018 -63.26 -8.14 -39.60
C THR A 1018 -63.19 -6.95 -40.56
N ASN A 1019 -62.81 -5.78 -40.06
CA ASN A 1019 -62.71 -4.54 -40.85
C ASN A 1019 -61.63 -4.63 -41.94
N LEU A 1020 -60.54 -5.36 -41.70
CA LEU A 1020 -59.52 -5.66 -42.71
C LEU A 1020 -59.95 -6.71 -43.76
N LYS A 1021 -61.13 -7.33 -43.60
CA LYS A 1021 -61.65 -8.43 -44.45
C LYS A 1021 -60.73 -9.66 -44.49
N GLN A 1022 -59.94 -9.90 -43.44
CA GLN A 1022 -58.95 -10.99 -43.37
C GLN A 1022 -59.40 -12.20 -42.52
N LEU A 1023 -60.63 -12.21 -42.01
CA LEU A 1023 -61.16 -13.31 -41.20
C LEU A 1023 -61.38 -14.63 -41.95
N SER A 1024 -61.38 -14.64 -43.29
CA SER A 1024 -61.64 -15.86 -44.08
C SER A 1024 -60.56 -16.94 -43.98
N GLY A 1025 -59.44 -16.68 -43.26
CA GLY A 1025 -58.35 -17.65 -43.03
C GLY A 1025 -58.11 -18.09 -41.58
N VAL A 1026 -58.87 -17.59 -40.60
CA VAL A 1026 -58.57 -17.80 -39.15
C VAL A 1026 -59.55 -18.76 -38.44
N SER A 1027 -60.57 -19.27 -39.13
CA SER A 1027 -61.47 -20.29 -38.56
C SER A 1027 -60.83 -21.69 -38.55
N GLY A 1028 -60.12 -21.99 -37.47
CA GLY A 1028 -59.61 -23.31 -37.14
C GLY A 1028 -59.91 -23.67 -35.69
N LYS A 1029 -61.05 -24.36 -35.49
CA LYS A 1029 -61.51 -25.03 -34.26
C LYS A 1029 -62.01 -24.14 -33.11
N ALA A 1030 -63.25 -23.66 -33.24
CA ALA A 1030 -64.14 -23.53 -32.09
C ALA A 1030 -64.95 -24.83 -31.96
N SER A 1031 -64.80 -25.52 -30.83
CA SER A 1031 -65.54 -26.74 -30.49
C SER A 1031 -67.04 -26.43 -30.35
N SER A 1032 -67.83 -27.18 -31.10
CA SER A 1032 -69.27 -27.27 -30.96
C SER A 1032 -69.65 -27.85 -29.58
N HIS A 1033 -70.18 -27.03 -28.69
CA HIS A 1033 -71.06 -27.50 -27.63
C HIS A 1033 -72.42 -26.83 -27.76
N SER A 1034 -73.24 -27.47 -28.59
CA SER A 1034 -74.69 -27.46 -28.50
C SER A 1034 -75.11 -27.86 -27.07
N ARG A 1035 -75.78 -26.95 -26.36
CA ARG A 1035 -76.74 -27.34 -25.31
C ARG A 1035 -78.15 -27.08 -25.84
N PRO A 1036 -79.08 -28.06 -25.73
CA PRO A 1036 -80.42 -27.93 -26.25
C PRO A 1036 -81.30 -27.11 -25.31
N ARG A 1037 -82.32 -26.51 -25.92
CA ARG A 1037 -83.46 -25.85 -25.26
C ARG A 1037 -84.04 -26.70 -24.12
N ARG A 1038 -84.20 -26.08 -22.95
CA ARG A 1038 -85.49 -25.97 -22.24
C ARG A 1038 -85.48 -24.72 -21.39
#